data_AF-A0A498NNH3-F1
#
_entry.id   AF-A0A498NNH3-F1
#
_cell.length_a   1.000
_cell.length_b   1.000
_cell.length_c   1.000
_cell.angle_alpha   90.00
_cell.angle_beta   90.00
_cell.angle_gamma   90.00
#
_symmetry.space_group_name_H-M   'P 1'
#
loop_
_entity.id
_entity.type
_entity.pdbx_description
1 polymer ?
#
loop_
_entity_poly.entity_id
_entity_poly.type
_entity_poly.pdbx_seq_one_letter_code
_entity_poly.pdbx_strand_id
1 'polypeptide(L)'
;MIPKVVSFGYKNYEVVNKKLIAVCKTCGSKITDGDATTSNFVRHLKLHKERLASRHIFNDWTTIVVFMGKCKFSGSWVNDPAFKDWLRPVVGNNRQAYCSVCKKNINVNWMGANALRSHMQSTKHKNGMRARREQLILPISAVCAAAPPPPPPQISATVGLLANATAPATSDLRVAMGATPTLRAEALWCLNTAVKHHSLNSNEGISELFKEMFPDSDIAKSFTCGKDKTGYIIRFGLASFFKKQLVDGINKAGPFVLMFDESLNQASKKKQLDIHVRYWEDDRVQSRYFGSQFLGHGRAEDLLHHIKSLLRRFVQRELTQDLTPLQLIKIDLTDEKNLVSPKSVDIGLGAESAIKELQSKPGFKVGELSVLTFRRECLQGLVKVVVKLQEKSPLKFKVVRQIACLDPSRMHRDPDWCIRQMKGIVQTFLQGKHLAGGIPAGDVIIQQFTSLLSLEGRGEQFRSFQPFKQHVDVFLHLTLSPSYMDLLRFCQSVLLLSHGQATMERGFSINKEVETCNLLGESLEALSESHLRVKMTPKTAQGLTKNLLASVASARSQYRLYLDQERNKRESDAQTQKRKAAEDELQELKQQRRVLDEVCAILENDANKLAEEAEGKAGSKMAQLITKSNTLRRRHKEKKEELVKMDKTIEEKAMELRHLP
;
A
#
# COMPACT_ATOMS: atom_id res chain seq x y z
N MET A 1 0.33 -26.51 -2.92
CA MET A 1 0.20 -27.49 -1.81
C MET A 1 -1.17 -27.27 -1.16
N ILE A 2 -2.04 -28.28 -1.10
CA ILE A 2 -3.42 -28.14 -0.62
C ILE A 2 -3.46 -28.41 0.91
N PRO A 3 -4.04 -27.53 1.75
CA PRO A 3 -4.18 -27.80 3.18
C PRO A 3 -5.12 -29.00 3.42
N LYS A 4 -4.59 -30.09 4.01
CA LYS A 4 -5.42 -31.22 4.48
C LYS A 4 -6.16 -30.79 5.76
N VAL A 5 -7.46 -30.51 5.65
CA VAL A 5 -8.31 -30.17 6.81
C VAL A 5 -8.56 -31.42 7.66
N VAL A 6 -8.20 -31.36 8.94
CA VAL A 6 -8.46 -32.42 9.93
C VAL A 6 -9.52 -31.94 10.91
N SER A 7 -10.69 -32.56 10.89
CA SER A 7 -11.76 -32.28 11.85
C SER A 7 -11.61 -33.17 13.09
N PHE A 8 -11.51 -32.56 14.28
CA PHE A 8 -11.45 -33.28 15.55
C PHE A 8 -12.63 -32.89 16.44
N GLY A 9 -13.31 -33.89 17.00
CA GLY A 9 -14.60 -33.69 17.68
C GLY A 9 -14.46 -33.23 19.11
N TYR A 10 -14.76 -31.95 19.37
CA TYR A 10 -15.02 -31.44 20.72
C TYR A 10 -16.55 -31.34 20.98
N LYS A 11 -16.96 -31.42 22.26
CA LYS A 11 -18.34 -31.26 22.75
C LYS A 11 -18.39 -30.26 23.91
N ASN A 12 -19.59 -29.80 24.26
CA ASN A 12 -19.85 -28.90 25.39
C ASN A 12 -18.95 -27.64 25.34
N TYR A 13 -19.09 -26.89 24.24
CA TYR A 13 -18.28 -25.71 23.97
C TYR A 13 -18.88 -24.47 24.64
N GLU A 14 -18.11 -23.81 25.49
CA GLU A 14 -18.51 -22.64 26.28
C GLU A 14 -17.41 -21.57 26.25
N VAL A 15 -17.80 -20.31 26.44
CA VAL A 15 -16.85 -19.20 26.60
C VAL A 15 -17.08 -18.58 27.97
N VAL A 16 -16.13 -18.79 28.88
CA VAL A 16 -16.19 -18.31 30.27
C VAL A 16 -14.99 -17.41 30.51
N ASN A 17 -15.24 -16.18 30.98
CA ASN A 17 -14.20 -15.18 31.26
C ASN A 17 -13.20 -14.99 30.09
N LYS A 18 -13.73 -14.85 28.87
CA LYS A 18 -13.01 -14.74 27.58
C LYS A 18 -12.18 -15.98 27.17
N LYS A 19 -12.15 -17.04 27.98
CA LYS A 19 -11.43 -18.29 27.71
C LYS A 19 -12.36 -19.30 27.05
N LEU A 20 -11.82 -20.05 26.07
CA LEU A 20 -12.59 -21.03 25.28
C LEU A 20 -12.52 -22.39 25.96
N ILE A 21 -13.65 -22.96 26.33
CA ILE A 21 -13.71 -24.23 27.07
C ILE A 21 -14.44 -25.26 26.22
N ALA A 22 -13.86 -26.46 26.06
CA ALA A 22 -14.56 -27.59 25.47
C ALA A 22 -14.05 -28.93 25.98
N VAL A 23 -14.87 -29.98 25.82
CA VAL A 23 -14.55 -31.34 26.23
C VAL A 23 -14.19 -32.18 25.01
N CYS A 24 -13.06 -32.89 25.06
CA CYS A 24 -12.67 -33.83 24.02
C CYS A 24 -13.67 -35.00 23.93
N LYS A 25 -14.20 -35.30 22.73
CA LYS A 25 -15.09 -36.48 22.58
C LYS A 25 -14.37 -37.81 22.71
N THR A 26 -13.04 -37.85 22.54
CA THR A 26 -12.25 -39.09 22.54
C THR A 26 -11.85 -39.52 23.96
N CYS A 27 -11.30 -38.62 24.78
CA CYS A 27 -10.83 -38.95 26.15
C CYS A 27 -11.59 -38.22 27.26
N GLY A 28 -12.64 -37.46 26.97
CA GLY A 28 -13.45 -36.75 27.98
C GLY A 28 -12.74 -35.59 28.67
N SER A 29 -11.48 -35.29 28.37
CA SER A 29 -10.73 -34.19 29.00
C SER A 29 -11.35 -32.82 28.68
N LYS A 30 -11.57 -32.00 29.71
CA LYS A 30 -11.95 -30.59 29.60
C LYS A 30 -10.70 -29.76 29.31
N ILE A 31 -10.74 -28.99 28.24
CA ILE A 31 -9.62 -28.16 27.76
C ILE A 31 -10.08 -26.70 27.82
N THR A 32 -9.20 -25.83 28.31
CA THR A 32 -9.43 -24.38 28.37
C THR A 32 -8.32 -23.70 27.60
N ASP A 33 -8.68 -22.89 26.60
CA ASP A 33 -7.77 -22.04 25.85
C ASP A 33 -7.62 -20.69 26.55
N GLY A 34 -6.37 -20.22 26.63
CA GLY A 34 -6.01 -18.93 27.22
C GLY A 34 -5.19 -18.09 26.23
N ASP A 35 -4.58 -17.02 26.73
CA ASP A 35 -3.91 -15.98 25.92
C ASP A 35 -2.56 -16.41 25.31
N ALA A 36 -2.36 -17.71 25.08
CA ALA A 36 -1.11 -18.29 24.57
C ALA A 36 -1.02 -18.20 23.05
N THR A 37 0.20 -18.02 22.54
CA THR A 37 0.52 -17.95 21.09
C THR A 37 0.24 -19.24 20.31
N THR A 38 -0.11 -20.35 20.98
CA THR A 38 -0.54 -21.59 20.33
C THR A 38 -1.62 -22.25 21.19
N SER A 39 -2.79 -22.47 20.57
CA SER A 39 -3.98 -22.99 21.23
C SER A 39 -3.74 -24.31 21.98
N ASN A 40 -4.29 -24.40 23.20
CA ASN A 40 -4.28 -25.59 24.02
C ASN A 40 -5.06 -26.75 23.36
N PHE A 41 -6.04 -26.46 22.48
CA PHE A 41 -6.71 -27.49 21.67
C PHE A 41 -5.77 -28.14 20.64
N VAL A 42 -4.85 -27.37 20.04
CA VAL A 42 -3.82 -27.89 19.13
C VAL A 42 -2.79 -28.72 19.89
N ARG A 43 -2.42 -28.30 21.11
CA ARG A 43 -1.54 -29.08 21.98
C ARG A 43 -2.18 -30.41 22.42
N HIS A 44 -3.44 -30.38 22.83
CA HIS A 44 -4.20 -31.58 23.19
C HIS A 44 -4.37 -32.55 22.00
N LEU A 45 -4.61 -32.03 20.79
CA LEU A 45 -4.73 -32.85 19.58
C LEU A 45 -3.49 -33.73 19.33
N LYS A 46 -2.28 -33.22 19.64
CA LYS A 46 -1.02 -33.96 19.48
C LYS A 46 -0.87 -35.16 20.44
N LEU A 47 -1.74 -35.31 21.45
CA LEU A 47 -1.78 -36.49 22.33
C LEU A 47 -2.52 -37.68 21.70
N HIS A 48 -3.41 -37.44 20.73
CA HIS A 48 -4.21 -38.48 20.06
C HIS A 48 -3.53 -39.04 18.80
N LYS A 49 -2.23 -39.34 18.89
CA LYS A 49 -1.39 -39.70 17.72
C LYS A 49 -1.91 -40.90 16.93
N GLU A 50 -2.44 -41.91 17.60
CA GLU A 50 -2.85 -43.19 16.99
C GLU A 50 -4.01 -43.02 15.99
N ARG A 51 -4.92 -42.07 16.21
CA ARG A 51 -5.99 -41.72 15.25
C ARG A 51 -5.53 -40.80 14.11
N LEU A 52 -4.31 -40.27 14.17
CA LEU A 52 -3.72 -39.39 13.14
C LEU A 52 -2.71 -40.14 12.26
N ALA A 53 -2.24 -41.31 12.70
CA ALA A 53 -1.24 -42.14 12.01
C ALA A 53 -1.69 -42.61 10.61
N SER A 54 -2.98 -42.88 10.42
CA SER A 54 -3.54 -43.46 9.17
C SER A 54 -3.47 -42.58 7.91
N ARG A 55 -2.87 -41.37 7.96
CA ARG A 55 -2.95 -40.38 6.86
C ARG A 55 -1.69 -39.56 6.54
N HIS A 56 -0.54 -39.85 7.16
CA HIS A 56 0.75 -39.12 6.95
C HIS A 56 0.55 -37.58 7.01
N ILE A 57 0.26 -37.04 8.21
CA ILE A 57 -0.14 -35.63 8.41
C ILE A 57 0.92 -34.77 9.13
N PHE A 58 2.01 -35.34 9.64
CA PHE A 58 3.06 -34.58 10.34
C PHE A 58 4.40 -34.59 9.60
N ASN A 59 4.54 -33.65 8.66
CA ASN A 59 5.82 -33.00 8.38
C ASN A 59 5.74 -31.56 8.94
N ASP A 60 6.88 -30.98 9.34
CA ASP A 60 6.97 -29.77 10.18
C ASP A 60 6.40 -28.46 9.59
N TRP A 61 5.88 -28.50 8.36
CA TRP A 61 5.30 -27.37 7.64
C TRP A 61 3.75 -27.41 7.57
N THR A 62 3.11 -28.28 8.34
CA THR A 62 1.65 -28.52 8.23
C THR A 62 0.81 -27.61 9.13
N THR A 63 0.15 -26.60 8.55
CA THR A 63 -0.81 -25.73 9.26
C THR A 63 -2.08 -26.49 9.66
N ILE A 64 -2.27 -26.71 10.97
CA ILE A 64 -3.47 -27.35 11.52
C ILE A 64 -4.55 -26.31 11.82
N VAL A 65 -5.69 -26.38 11.12
CA VAL A 65 -6.87 -25.52 11.34
C VAL A 65 -7.97 -26.32 12.04
N VAL A 66 -8.29 -25.95 13.29
CA VAL A 66 -9.38 -26.59 14.07
C VAL A 66 -10.72 -25.93 13.72
N PHE A 67 -11.57 -26.62 12.95
CA PHE A 67 -12.91 -26.14 12.65
C PHE A 67 -13.88 -26.37 13.82
N MET A 68 -14.49 -25.30 14.30
CA MET A 68 -15.59 -25.34 15.27
C MET A 68 -16.91 -25.76 14.60
N GLY A 69 -17.72 -26.54 15.31
CA GLY A 69 -19.00 -27.05 14.82
C GLY A 69 -20.03 -25.94 14.57
N LYS A 70 -20.78 -26.07 13.47
CA LYS A 70 -21.87 -25.16 13.07
C LYS A 70 -23.00 -25.17 14.12
N CYS A 71 -23.22 -24.03 14.78
CA CYS A 71 -24.21 -23.87 15.85
C CYS A 71 -25.64 -23.73 15.30
N LYS A 72 -26.64 -24.21 16.04
CA LYS A 72 -28.06 -24.07 15.72
C LYS A 72 -28.75 -23.11 16.70
N PHE A 73 -29.83 -22.48 16.25
CA PHE A 73 -30.73 -21.69 17.08
C PHE A 73 -31.36 -22.56 18.17
N SER A 74 -31.24 -22.15 19.43
CA SER A 74 -31.92 -22.82 20.56
C SER A 74 -33.24 -22.13 20.87
N GLY A 75 -34.32 -22.91 20.99
CA GLY A 75 -35.62 -22.40 21.43
C GLY A 75 -35.56 -21.72 22.82
N SER A 76 -34.66 -22.17 23.70
CA SER A 76 -34.46 -21.55 25.02
C SER A 76 -34.05 -20.07 24.97
N TRP A 77 -33.41 -19.61 23.88
CA TRP A 77 -33.02 -18.21 23.74
C TRP A 77 -34.20 -17.26 23.55
N VAL A 78 -35.37 -17.75 23.13
CA VAL A 78 -36.59 -16.93 23.02
C VAL A 78 -37.13 -16.55 24.40
N ASN A 79 -36.84 -17.35 25.42
CA ASN A 79 -37.30 -17.14 26.80
C ASN A 79 -36.22 -16.51 27.70
N ASP A 80 -35.00 -16.35 27.20
CA ASP A 80 -33.88 -15.71 27.91
C ASP A 80 -34.22 -14.23 28.20
N PRO A 81 -34.15 -13.76 29.46
CA PRO A 81 -34.43 -12.37 29.81
C PRO A 81 -33.65 -11.32 29.02
N ALA A 82 -32.46 -11.63 28.50
CA ALA A 82 -31.67 -10.71 27.69
C ALA A 82 -32.18 -10.57 26.24
N PHE A 83 -32.98 -11.52 25.76
CA PHE A 83 -33.34 -11.64 24.34
C PHE A 83 -34.85 -11.64 24.07
N LYS A 84 -35.69 -12.09 25.02
CA LYS A 84 -37.13 -12.33 24.86
C LYS A 84 -37.94 -11.18 24.23
N ASP A 85 -37.58 -9.94 24.51
CA ASP A 85 -38.33 -8.75 24.08
C ASP A 85 -38.17 -8.44 22.58
N TRP A 86 -37.13 -8.99 21.94
CA TRP A 86 -36.73 -8.66 20.57
C TRP A 86 -36.38 -9.86 19.68
N LEU A 87 -36.01 -11.01 20.26
CA LEU A 87 -35.60 -12.21 19.53
C LEU A 87 -36.80 -13.07 19.12
N ARG A 88 -36.81 -13.54 17.86
CA ARG A 88 -37.80 -14.49 17.33
C ARG A 88 -37.10 -15.60 16.53
N PRO A 89 -37.65 -16.83 16.48
CA PRO A 89 -37.13 -17.87 15.60
C PRO A 89 -37.35 -17.52 14.12
N VAL A 90 -36.52 -18.06 13.22
CA VAL A 90 -36.77 -18.01 11.77
C VAL A 90 -37.32 -19.36 11.32
N VAL A 91 -38.56 -19.38 10.84
CA VAL A 91 -39.22 -20.59 10.32
C VAL A 91 -38.39 -21.16 9.16
N GLY A 92 -38.18 -22.48 9.14
CA GLY A 92 -37.34 -23.17 8.14
C GLY A 92 -35.83 -22.97 8.28
N ASN A 93 -35.32 -22.03 9.10
CA ASN A 93 -33.89 -21.75 9.22
C ASN A 93 -33.39 -21.76 10.67
N ASN A 94 -33.06 -22.96 11.17
CA ASN A 94 -32.48 -23.17 12.50
C ASN A 94 -31.02 -22.67 12.66
N ARG A 95 -30.52 -21.79 11.78
CA ARG A 95 -29.19 -21.16 11.85
C ARG A 95 -29.27 -19.63 11.88
N GLN A 96 -30.49 -19.09 11.92
CA GLN A 96 -30.74 -17.66 12.02
C GLN A 96 -31.75 -17.37 13.14
N ALA A 97 -31.62 -16.18 13.72
CA ALA A 97 -32.60 -15.60 14.64
C ALA A 97 -33.09 -14.29 14.06
N TYR A 98 -34.39 -13.98 14.15
CA TYR A 98 -34.91 -12.69 13.74
C TYR A 98 -34.88 -11.69 14.91
N CYS A 99 -34.46 -10.46 14.65
CA CYS A 99 -34.61 -9.35 15.57
C CYS A 99 -35.76 -8.45 15.13
N SER A 100 -36.84 -8.38 15.92
CA SER A 100 -38.02 -7.56 15.63
C SER A 100 -37.74 -6.06 15.66
N VAL A 101 -36.76 -5.62 16.45
CA VAL A 101 -36.36 -4.22 16.61
C VAL A 101 -35.54 -3.73 15.41
N CYS A 102 -34.56 -4.52 14.97
CA CYS A 102 -33.72 -4.16 13.83
C CYS A 102 -34.28 -4.59 12.46
N LYS A 103 -35.37 -5.37 12.46
CA LYS A 103 -36.00 -6.03 11.31
C LYS A 103 -34.98 -6.78 10.44
N LYS A 104 -34.18 -7.66 11.06
CA LYS A 104 -33.08 -8.38 10.38
C LYS A 104 -32.82 -9.77 10.98
N ASN A 105 -32.47 -10.72 10.11
CA ASN A 105 -31.93 -12.03 10.51
C ASN A 105 -30.47 -11.90 10.98
N ILE A 106 -30.20 -12.43 12.18
CA ILE A 106 -28.89 -12.59 12.79
C ILE A 106 -28.41 -14.01 12.53
N ASN A 107 -27.23 -14.17 11.95
CA ASN A 107 -26.65 -15.48 11.70
C ASN A 107 -26.02 -16.03 12.98
N VAL A 108 -26.57 -17.12 13.53
CA VAL A 108 -26.06 -17.79 14.73
C VAL A 108 -25.16 -18.99 14.42
N ASN A 109 -24.99 -19.35 13.13
CA ASN A 109 -24.27 -20.55 12.66
C ASN A 109 -22.83 -20.69 13.19
N TRP A 110 -22.15 -19.58 13.48
CA TRP A 110 -20.73 -19.57 13.86
C TRP A 110 -20.48 -19.15 15.31
N MET A 111 -21.36 -18.34 15.91
CA MET A 111 -21.14 -17.76 17.25
C MET A 111 -22.29 -18.02 18.24
N GLY A 112 -23.35 -18.72 17.83
CA GLY A 112 -24.49 -19.05 18.70
C GLY A 112 -25.08 -17.81 19.40
N ALA A 113 -25.35 -17.93 20.70
CA ALA A 113 -25.83 -16.84 21.54
C ALA A 113 -24.90 -15.60 21.57
N ASN A 114 -23.60 -15.74 21.30
CA ASN A 114 -22.69 -14.58 21.26
C ASN A 114 -22.95 -13.68 20.03
N ALA A 115 -23.51 -14.20 18.94
CA ALA A 115 -24.01 -13.36 17.84
C ALA A 115 -25.16 -12.45 18.31
N LEU A 116 -26.03 -12.96 19.20
CA LEU A 116 -27.16 -12.22 19.76
C LEU A 116 -26.67 -11.13 20.73
N ARG A 117 -25.74 -11.46 21.62
CA ARG A 117 -25.10 -10.51 22.55
C ARG A 117 -24.37 -9.39 21.80
N SER A 118 -23.62 -9.73 20.74
CA SER A 118 -22.93 -8.74 19.89
C SER A 118 -23.93 -7.86 19.12
N HIS A 119 -25.00 -8.44 18.57
CA HIS A 119 -26.06 -7.68 17.91
C HIS A 119 -26.73 -6.65 18.84
N MET A 120 -27.04 -7.06 20.07
CA MET A 120 -27.64 -6.21 21.11
C MET A 120 -26.77 -4.99 21.47
N GLN A 121 -25.44 -5.11 21.35
CA GLN A 121 -24.52 -4.01 21.62
C GLN A 121 -24.45 -2.98 20.48
N SER A 122 -24.98 -3.28 19.29
CA SER A 122 -24.93 -2.38 18.13
C SER A 122 -25.75 -1.10 18.32
N THR A 123 -25.29 0.00 17.73
CA THR A 123 -25.94 1.32 17.79
C THR A 123 -27.36 1.29 17.22
N LYS A 124 -27.59 0.61 16.08
CA LYS A 124 -28.93 0.43 15.50
C LYS A 124 -29.89 -0.28 16.47
N HIS A 125 -29.41 -1.31 17.18
CA HIS A 125 -30.23 -2.04 18.14
C HIS A 125 -30.56 -1.19 19.37
N LYS A 126 -29.55 -0.54 19.97
CA LYS A 126 -29.73 0.35 21.13
C LYS A 126 -30.70 1.50 20.84
N ASN A 127 -30.54 2.16 19.70
CA ASN A 127 -31.42 3.26 19.31
C ASN A 127 -32.85 2.77 19.02
N GLY A 128 -33.01 1.61 18.38
CA GLY A 128 -34.33 1.01 18.16
C GLY A 128 -35.04 0.59 19.45
N MET A 129 -34.31 0.02 20.42
CA MET A 129 -34.84 -0.30 21.76
C MET A 129 -35.23 0.95 22.54
N ARG A 130 -34.46 2.05 22.40
CA ARG A 130 -34.78 3.34 23.02
C ARG A 130 -36.05 3.94 22.43
N ALA A 131 -36.15 4.05 21.09
CA ALA A 131 -37.33 4.55 20.41
C ALA A 131 -38.59 3.71 20.72
N ARG A 132 -38.44 2.38 20.86
CA ARG A 132 -39.55 1.48 21.25
C ARG A 132 -40.00 1.66 22.70
N ARG A 133 -39.12 2.10 23.60
CA ARG A 133 -39.51 2.53 24.97
C ARG A 133 -40.19 3.90 24.95
N GLU A 134 -39.70 4.84 24.14
CA GLU A 134 -40.28 6.19 24.01
C GLU A 134 -41.69 6.15 23.37
N GLN A 135 -41.94 5.23 22.43
CA GLN A 135 -43.27 4.98 21.84
C GLN A 135 -44.30 4.37 22.82
N LEU A 136 -43.89 3.81 23.96
CA LEU A 136 -44.79 3.27 24.99
C LEU A 136 -45.26 4.33 26.00
N ILE A 137 -44.85 5.60 25.84
CA ILE A 137 -45.07 6.68 26.82
C ILE A 137 -46.04 7.78 26.29
N LEU A 138 -46.43 7.72 25.01
CA LEU A 138 -47.29 8.75 24.39
C LEU A 138 -48.78 8.34 24.32
N PRO A 139 -49.73 9.22 24.70
CA PRO A 139 -51.16 8.96 24.54
C PRO A 139 -51.59 8.86 23.07
N ILE A 140 -52.59 8.02 22.81
CA ILE A 140 -53.09 7.65 21.47
C ILE A 140 -53.76 8.84 20.72
N SER A 141 -54.06 9.95 21.39
CA SER A 141 -54.81 11.09 20.83
C SER A 141 -54.06 11.97 19.82
N ALA A 142 -52.74 11.82 19.65
CA ALA A 142 -51.92 12.76 18.87
C ALA A 142 -51.77 12.43 17.37
N VAL A 143 -52.42 11.39 16.84
CA VAL A 143 -52.12 10.83 15.49
C VAL A 143 -53.09 11.29 14.38
N CYS A 144 -54.15 12.05 14.71
CA CYS A 144 -55.27 12.32 13.79
C CYS A 144 -55.39 13.77 13.29
N ALA A 145 -54.28 14.51 13.14
CA ALA A 145 -54.27 15.83 12.50
C ALA A 145 -53.71 15.74 11.07
N ALA A 146 -54.57 15.86 10.06
CA ALA A 146 -54.17 15.86 8.64
C ALA A 146 -53.63 17.23 8.20
N ALA A 147 -52.56 17.24 7.40
CA ALA A 147 -52.03 18.46 6.78
C ALA A 147 -52.70 18.75 5.42
N PRO A 148 -52.91 20.03 5.04
CA PRO A 148 -53.59 20.39 3.79
C PRO A 148 -52.67 20.27 2.55
N PRO A 149 -53.25 20.11 1.34
CA PRO A 149 -52.50 19.94 0.09
C PRO A 149 -52.00 21.27 -0.53
N PRO A 150 -50.96 21.24 -1.37
CA PRO A 150 -50.44 22.42 -2.09
C PRO A 150 -51.22 22.74 -3.38
N PRO A 151 -51.19 24.00 -3.87
CA PRO A 151 -51.91 24.43 -5.07
C PRO A 151 -51.19 24.10 -6.40
N PRO A 152 -51.92 24.03 -7.54
CA PRO A 152 -51.37 23.69 -8.86
C PRO A 152 -50.69 24.88 -9.58
N PRO A 153 -49.78 24.62 -10.53
CA PRO A 153 -49.06 25.67 -11.26
C PRO A 153 -49.88 26.27 -12.40
N GLN A 154 -49.81 27.59 -12.57
CA GLN A 154 -50.35 28.29 -13.73
C GLN A 154 -49.32 28.43 -14.86
N ILE A 155 -49.77 28.24 -16.09
CA ILE A 155 -49.03 28.51 -17.33
C ILE A 155 -49.41 29.93 -17.78
N SER A 156 -48.41 30.74 -18.14
CA SER A 156 -48.65 31.90 -19.00
C SER A 156 -47.52 32.00 -20.02
N ALA A 157 -47.90 32.23 -21.28
CA ALA A 157 -46.98 32.27 -22.41
C ALA A 157 -46.87 33.70 -22.93
N THR A 158 -45.65 34.09 -23.31
CA THR A 158 -45.44 35.24 -24.20
C THR A 158 -44.35 34.89 -25.21
N VAL A 159 -44.70 34.98 -26.50
CA VAL A 159 -43.82 34.72 -27.64
C VAL A 159 -43.19 36.03 -28.09
N GLY A 160 -41.91 36.01 -28.48
CA GLY A 160 -41.21 37.18 -29.04
C GLY A 160 -39.84 36.86 -29.62
N LEU A 161 -39.81 36.53 -30.91
CA LEU A 161 -38.85 36.89 -31.99
C LEU A 161 -37.39 37.31 -31.58
N LEU A 162 -36.29 36.93 -32.27
CA LEU A 162 -36.11 36.43 -33.66
C LEU A 162 -34.70 35.81 -33.88
N ALA A 163 -34.61 34.88 -34.83
CA ALA A 163 -33.53 34.60 -35.81
C ALA A 163 -32.04 34.34 -35.42
N ASN A 164 -31.60 33.15 -35.85
CA ASN A 164 -30.39 32.85 -36.65
C ASN A 164 -28.96 33.00 -36.06
N ALA A 165 -28.32 31.85 -35.86
CA ALA A 165 -27.10 31.50 -36.62
C ALA A 165 -26.93 29.97 -36.72
N THR A 166 -26.91 29.43 -37.94
CA THR A 166 -26.73 27.99 -38.21
C THR A 166 -25.26 27.67 -38.45
N ALA A 167 -24.67 26.80 -37.63
CA ALA A 167 -23.42 26.10 -37.95
C ALA A 167 -23.43 24.72 -37.27
N PRO A 168 -22.89 23.66 -37.90
CA PRO A 168 -23.22 22.29 -37.52
C PRO A 168 -22.49 21.87 -36.24
N ALA A 169 -23.27 21.54 -35.21
CA ALA A 169 -22.77 20.73 -34.11
C ALA A 169 -22.51 19.30 -34.64
N THR A 170 -21.27 18.98 -34.96
CA THR A 170 -20.75 17.60 -34.94
C THR A 170 -20.72 17.12 -33.49
N SER A 171 -21.91 16.94 -32.90
CA SER A 171 -22.08 16.32 -31.60
C SER A 171 -21.61 14.87 -31.70
N ASP A 172 -20.40 14.63 -31.18
CA ASP A 172 -19.73 13.33 -31.23
C ASP A 172 -20.70 12.23 -30.74
N LEU A 173 -21.09 11.34 -31.65
CA LEU A 173 -22.15 10.33 -31.46
C LEU A 173 -21.90 9.46 -30.20
N ARG A 174 -20.63 9.38 -29.78
CA ARG A 174 -20.16 8.73 -28.55
C ARG A 174 -20.76 9.34 -27.27
N VAL A 175 -21.08 10.64 -27.25
CA VAL A 175 -21.64 11.33 -26.08
C VAL A 175 -23.13 11.00 -25.89
N ALA A 176 -23.87 10.73 -26.96
CA ALA A 176 -25.30 10.40 -26.90
C ALA A 176 -25.56 8.94 -26.48
N MET A 177 -24.69 7.99 -26.85
CA MET A 177 -24.89 6.56 -26.56
C MET A 177 -24.25 6.05 -25.25
N GLY A 178 -23.47 6.89 -24.56
CA GLY A 178 -22.50 6.44 -23.55
C GLY A 178 -22.97 6.30 -22.10
N ALA A 179 -24.27 6.37 -21.79
CA ALA A 179 -24.75 6.45 -20.41
C ALA A 179 -26.07 5.69 -20.14
N THR A 180 -26.15 4.42 -20.52
CA THR A 180 -27.30 3.58 -20.15
C THR A 180 -27.41 3.40 -18.63
N PRO A 181 -28.63 3.22 -18.06
CA PRO A 181 -28.80 2.91 -16.64
C PRO A 181 -27.96 1.71 -16.19
N THR A 182 -27.86 0.70 -17.05
CA THR A 182 -27.01 -0.47 -16.88
C THR A 182 -25.54 -0.11 -16.78
N LEU A 183 -24.97 0.66 -17.73
CA LEU A 183 -23.57 1.07 -17.67
C LEU A 183 -23.26 1.88 -16.40
N ARG A 184 -24.20 2.72 -15.95
CA ARG A 184 -24.09 3.44 -14.66
C ARG A 184 -24.05 2.48 -13.48
N ALA A 185 -24.88 1.44 -13.47
CA ALA A 185 -24.86 0.40 -12.44
C ALA A 185 -23.56 -0.42 -12.47
N GLU A 186 -23.03 -0.76 -13.65
CA GLU A 186 -21.75 -1.47 -13.81
C GLU A 186 -20.56 -0.60 -13.34
N ALA A 187 -20.55 0.69 -13.66
CA ALA A 187 -19.55 1.64 -13.16
C ALA A 187 -19.59 1.75 -11.62
N LEU A 188 -20.78 1.82 -11.03
CA LEU A 188 -20.98 1.80 -9.57
C LEU A 188 -20.50 0.49 -8.94
N TRP A 189 -20.78 -0.64 -9.57
CA TRP A 189 -20.33 -1.96 -9.13
C TRP A 189 -18.80 -2.07 -9.15
N CYS A 190 -18.15 -1.60 -10.21
CA CYS A 190 -16.70 -1.55 -10.33
C CYS A 190 -16.05 -0.62 -9.30
N LEU A 191 -16.62 0.57 -9.07
CA LEU A 191 -16.16 1.49 -8.02
C LEU A 191 -16.29 0.84 -6.63
N ASN A 192 -17.42 0.19 -6.33
CA ASN A 192 -17.58 -0.51 -5.05
C ASN A 192 -16.62 -1.71 -4.91
N THR A 193 -16.41 -2.47 -5.97
CA THR A 193 -15.44 -3.59 -6.02
C THR A 193 -14.03 -3.09 -5.69
N ALA A 194 -13.60 -1.99 -6.32
CA ALA A 194 -12.33 -1.34 -6.05
C ALA A 194 -12.21 -0.83 -4.60
N VAL A 195 -13.25 -0.12 -4.14
CA VAL A 195 -13.26 0.53 -2.82
C VAL A 195 -13.33 -0.45 -1.65
N LYS A 196 -13.85 -1.65 -1.88
CA LYS A 196 -13.99 -2.72 -0.89
C LYS A 196 -12.92 -3.81 -1.02
N HIS A 197 -11.95 -3.64 -1.92
CA HIS A 197 -10.90 -4.63 -2.20
C HIS A 197 -11.47 -6.03 -2.47
N HIS A 198 -12.60 -6.09 -3.17
CA HIS A 198 -13.19 -7.36 -3.56
C HIS A 198 -12.35 -7.99 -4.68
N SER A 199 -12.08 -9.30 -4.58
CA SER A 199 -11.51 -10.06 -5.69
C SER A 199 -12.41 -9.96 -6.92
N LEU A 200 -11.82 -9.76 -8.11
CA LEU A 200 -12.58 -9.78 -9.37
C LEU A 200 -13.27 -11.14 -9.61
N ASN A 201 -12.71 -12.23 -9.07
CA ASN A 201 -13.33 -13.56 -9.12
C ASN A 201 -14.64 -13.63 -8.33
N SER A 202 -14.88 -12.74 -7.36
CA SER A 202 -16.17 -12.63 -6.66
C SER A 202 -17.30 -12.11 -7.57
N ASN A 203 -16.98 -11.67 -8.79
CA ASN A 203 -17.95 -11.28 -9.81
C ASN A 203 -18.21 -12.41 -10.84
N GLU A 204 -17.70 -13.62 -10.62
CA GLU A 204 -18.06 -14.79 -11.43
C GLU A 204 -19.52 -15.21 -11.15
N GLY A 205 -20.33 -15.37 -12.20
CA GLY A 205 -21.77 -15.68 -12.08
C GLY A 205 -22.65 -14.54 -11.52
N ILE A 206 -22.10 -13.34 -11.29
CA ILE A 206 -22.84 -12.22 -10.67
C ILE A 206 -24.03 -11.73 -11.52
N SER A 207 -23.91 -11.83 -12.85
CA SER A 207 -24.92 -11.34 -13.79
C SER A 207 -26.16 -12.25 -13.77
N GLU A 208 -25.94 -13.55 -13.67
CA GLU A 208 -26.95 -14.60 -13.55
C GLU A 208 -27.62 -14.49 -12.18
N LEU A 209 -26.83 -14.35 -11.11
CA LEU A 209 -27.35 -14.12 -9.76
C LEU A 209 -28.24 -12.88 -9.67
N PHE A 210 -27.89 -11.78 -10.34
CA PHE A 210 -28.73 -10.58 -10.33
C PHE A 210 -30.05 -10.77 -11.09
N LYS A 211 -30.07 -11.54 -12.19
CA LYS A 211 -31.32 -11.89 -12.90
C LYS A 211 -32.26 -12.69 -12.00
N GLU A 212 -31.74 -13.66 -11.26
CA GLU A 212 -32.51 -14.48 -10.31
C GLU A 212 -32.97 -13.68 -9.08
N MET A 213 -32.13 -12.78 -8.56
CA MET A 213 -32.47 -11.95 -7.38
C MET A 213 -33.45 -10.81 -7.69
N PHE A 214 -33.45 -10.30 -8.92
CA PHE A 214 -34.21 -9.12 -9.34
C PHE A 214 -34.84 -9.33 -10.74
N PRO A 215 -35.72 -10.34 -10.92
CA PRO A 215 -36.25 -10.74 -12.23
C PRO A 215 -37.15 -9.67 -12.87
N ASP A 216 -37.66 -8.73 -12.08
CA ASP A 216 -38.42 -7.56 -12.49
C ASP A 216 -37.53 -6.42 -13.04
N SER A 217 -36.24 -6.37 -12.67
CA SER A 217 -35.36 -5.25 -12.97
C SER A 217 -34.67 -5.34 -14.34
N ASP A 218 -34.97 -4.42 -15.26
CA ASP A 218 -34.30 -4.35 -16.57
C ASP A 218 -32.79 -4.04 -16.48
N ILE A 219 -32.37 -3.36 -15.41
CA ILE A 219 -30.95 -3.17 -15.10
C ILE A 219 -30.30 -4.51 -14.77
N ALA A 220 -30.94 -5.37 -13.97
CA ALA A 220 -30.42 -6.69 -13.64
C ALA A 220 -30.41 -7.63 -14.84
N LYS A 221 -31.47 -7.62 -15.67
CA LYS A 221 -31.55 -8.39 -16.94
C LYS A 221 -30.40 -8.08 -17.89
N SER A 222 -29.99 -6.81 -17.97
CA SER A 222 -28.94 -6.33 -18.88
C SER A 222 -27.54 -6.22 -18.27
N PHE A 223 -27.41 -6.41 -16.95
CA PHE A 223 -26.12 -6.38 -16.26
C PHE A 223 -25.22 -7.52 -16.74
N THR A 224 -23.97 -7.20 -17.09
CA THR A 224 -23.00 -8.17 -17.63
C THR A 224 -21.61 -8.05 -17.01
N CYS A 225 -21.49 -7.37 -15.86
CA CYS A 225 -20.20 -7.04 -15.22
C CYS A 225 -19.58 -8.21 -14.44
N GLY A 226 -19.28 -9.30 -15.16
CA GLY A 226 -18.48 -10.42 -14.65
C GLY A 226 -17.01 -10.04 -14.37
N LYS A 227 -16.19 -11.01 -13.96
CA LYS A 227 -14.78 -10.81 -13.56
C LYS A 227 -13.96 -9.99 -14.56
N ASP A 228 -13.98 -10.37 -15.84
CA ASP A 228 -13.14 -9.73 -16.88
C ASP A 228 -13.64 -8.32 -17.22
N LYS A 229 -14.97 -8.14 -17.29
CA LYS A 229 -15.61 -6.83 -17.51
C LYS A 229 -15.35 -5.88 -16.34
N THR A 230 -15.36 -6.38 -15.12
CA THR A 230 -14.97 -5.62 -13.94
C THR A 230 -13.50 -5.18 -14.06
N GLY A 231 -12.61 -6.11 -14.40
CA GLY A 231 -11.18 -5.85 -14.57
C GLY A 231 -10.89 -4.77 -15.61
N TYR A 232 -11.45 -4.87 -16.82
CA TYR A 232 -11.21 -3.86 -17.85
C TYR A 232 -11.91 -2.53 -17.58
N ILE A 233 -13.09 -2.50 -16.96
CA ILE A 233 -13.75 -1.23 -16.58
C ILE A 233 -12.92 -0.50 -15.51
N ILE A 234 -12.40 -1.20 -14.51
CA ILE A 234 -11.55 -0.58 -13.48
C ILE A 234 -10.25 -0.04 -14.11
N ARG A 235 -9.57 -0.85 -14.94
CA ARG A 235 -8.28 -0.49 -15.54
C ARG A 235 -8.37 0.58 -16.63
N PHE A 236 -9.16 0.33 -17.67
CA PHE A 236 -9.17 1.18 -18.88
C PHE A 236 -10.30 2.22 -18.86
N GLY A 237 -11.32 2.06 -18.00
CA GLY A 237 -12.39 3.03 -17.82
C GLY A 237 -12.11 4.00 -16.67
N LEU A 238 -12.09 3.50 -15.44
CA LEU A 238 -12.05 4.30 -14.21
C LEU A 238 -10.65 4.88 -13.93
N ALA A 239 -9.63 4.03 -13.83
CA ALA A 239 -8.26 4.46 -13.53
C ALA A 239 -7.71 5.40 -14.61
N SER A 240 -7.82 5.03 -15.90
CA SER A 240 -7.47 5.89 -17.04
C SER A 240 -8.09 7.30 -16.96
N PHE A 241 -9.37 7.40 -16.57
CA PHE A 241 -10.04 8.69 -16.36
C PHE A 241 -9.46 9.46 -15.17
N PHE A 242 -9.28 8.82 -14.01
CA PHE A 242 -8.75 9.47 -12.82
C PHE A 242 -7.29 9.92 -13.00
N LYS A 243 -6.48 9.14 -13.72
CA LYS A 243 -5.11 9.48 -14.11
C LYS A 243 -5.05 10.72 -14.97
N LYS A 244 -5.90 10.79 -16.00
CA LYS A 244 -6.03 11.99 -16.83
C LYS A 244 -6.43 13.21 -15.98
N GLN A 245 -7.42 13.05 -15.11
CA GLN A 245 -7.86 14.14 -14.22
C GLN A 245 -6.79 14.59 -13.22
N LEU A 246 -5.90 13.70 -12.78
CA LEU A 246 -4.75 14.02 -11.95
C LEU A 246 -3.73 14.84 -12.74
N VAL A 247 -3.36 14.39 -13.94
CA VAL A 247 -2.43 15.10 -14.84
C VAL A 247 -2.97 16.48 -15.22
N ASP A 248 -4.25 16.59 -15.58
CA ASP A 248 -4.92 17.86 -15.88
C ASP A 248 -4.91 18.83 -14.67
N GLY A 249 -4.93 18.30 -13.44
CA GLY A 249 -4.81 19.08 -12.20
C GLY A 249 -3.38 19.56 -11.95
N ILE A 250 -2.39 18.68 -12.10
CA ILE A 250 -0.97 19.01 -11.96
C ILE A 250 -0.56 20.09 -12.97
N ASN A 251 -0.97 19.94 -14.23
CA ASN A 251 -0.67 20.90 -15.30
C ASN A 251 -1.23 22.31 -15.05
N LYS A 252 -2.27 22.44 -14.20
CA LYS A 252 -2.83 23.74 -13.77
C LYS A 252 -2.18 24.30 -12.52
N ALA A 253 -1.62 23.45 -11.67
CA ALA A 253 -1.06 23.82 -10.37
C ALA A 253 0.31 24.51 -10.43
N GLY A 254 1.02 24.41 -11.56
CA GLY A 254 2.37 24.95 -11.72
C GLY A 254 3.40 24.07 -10.97
N PRO A 255 4.06 24.56 -9.90
CA PRO A 255 5.02 23.76 -9.14
C PRO A 255 4.40 22.52 -8.50
N PHE A 256 5.06 21.38 -8.65
CA PHE A 256 4.73 20.12 -7.99
C PHE A 256 6.00 19.41 -7.49
N VAL A 257 5.84 18.50 -6.53
CA VAL A 257 6.91 17.66 -5.98
C VAL A 257 6.55 16.19 -6.19
N LEU A 258 7.47 15.43 -6.76
CA LEU A 258 7.40 13.97 -6.82
C LEU A 258 7.92 13.37 -5.51
N MET A 259 7.18 12.41 -4.96
CA MET A 259 7.41 11.77 -3.67
C MET A 259 7.36 10.25 -3.77
N PHE A 260 7.96 9.58 -2.78
CA PHE A 260 8.21 8.15 -2.80
C PHE A 260 8.51 7.56 -1.37
N ASP A 261 8.30 6.25 -1.09
CA ASP A 261 8.78 5.52 0.14
C ASP A 261 9.25 4.06 -0.16
N GLU A 262 10.03 3.30 0.64
CA GLU A 262 10.56 1.94 0.26
C GLU A 262 9.81 0.71 0.86
N SER A 263 9.62 -0.36 0.07
CA SER A 263 8.98 -1.61 0.52
C SER A 263 9.39 -2.89 -0.27
N LEU A 264 8.71 -4.03 -0.01
CA LEU A 264 8.83 -5.28 -0.74
C LEU A 264 7.46 -5.95 -0.80
N ASN A 265 6.90 -6.20 -1.99
CA ASN A 265 5.59 -6.81 -2.11
C ASN A 265 5.66 -8.30 -1.73
N GLN A 266 4.95 -8.68 -0.65
CA GLN A 266 5.04 -10.03 -0.10
C GLN A 266 4.38 -11.11 -0.96
N ALA A 267 3.41 -10.74 -1.81
CA ALA A 267 2.67 -11.66 -2.67
C ALA A 267 3.39 -11.92 -4.01
N SER A 268 3.84 -10.86 -4.69
CA SER A 268 4.52 -10.96 -5.99
C SER A 268 6.03 -11.20 -5.89
N LYS A 269 6.61 -11.05 -4.69
CA LYS A 269 8.06 -11.12 -4.41
C LYS A 269 8.92 -10.11 -5.20
N LYS A 270 8.31 -9.07 -5.76
CA LYS A 270 9.00 -7.98 -6.47
C LYS A 270 9.16 -6.75 -5.57
N LYS A 271 10.21 -5.97 -5.79
CA LYS A 271 10.27 -4.58 -5.31
C LYS A 271 9.19 -3.78 -6.05
N GLN A 272 8.11 -3.45 -5.36
CA GLN A 272 6.96 -2.69 -5.88
C GLN A 272 7.13 -1.24 -5.47
N LEU A 273 8.09 -0.66 -6.14
CA LEU A 273 8.55 0.70 -6.13
C LEU A 273 7.26 1.65 -6.03
N ASP A 274 7.13 2.72 -5.18
CA ASP A 274 5.96 3.65 -4.84
C ASP A 274 5.93 5.20 -5.14
N ILE A 275 5.29 5.77 -6.22
CA ILE A 275 5.25 7.25 -6.56
C ILE A 275 3.93 7.98 -6.21
N HIS A 276 4.04 9.15 -5.54
CA HIS A 276 2.96 10.15 -5.42
C HIS A 276 3.39 11.52 -5.96
N VAL A 277 2.42 12.34 -6.38
CA VAL A 277 2.61 13.76 -6.72
C VAL A 277 1.97 14.63 -5.63
N ARG A 278 2.72 15.62 -5.15
CA ARG A 278 2.27 16.66 -4.21
C ARG A 278 2.20 18.00 -4.95
N TYR A 279 1.03 18.62 -4.96
CA TYR A 279 0.75 19.83 -5.74
C TYR A 279 -0.32 20.68 -5.03
N TRP A 280 -0.48 21.93 -5.45
CA TRP A 280 -1.55 22.81 -4.93
C TRP A 280 -2.86 22.59 -5.68
N GLU A 281 -3.94 22.36 -4.95
CA GLU A 281 -5.30 22.29 -5.50
C GLU A 281 -6.16 23.29 -4.71
N ASP A 282 -6.58 24.36 -5.39
CA ASP A 282 -7.28 25.50 -4.80
C ASP A 282 -6.50 26.17 -3.65
N ASP A 283 -6.98 26.03 -2.41
CA ASP A 283 -6.50 26.72 -1.20
C ASP A 283 -5.45 25.93 -0.38
N ARG A 284 -5.04 24.74 -0.84
CA ARG A 284 -4.32 23.76 -0.01
C ARG A 284 -3.38 22.83 -0.78
N VAL A 285 -2.44 22.21 -0.08
CA VAL A 285 -1.58 21.19 -0.65
C VAL A 285 -2.28 19.83 -0.66
N GLN A 286 -2.38 19.23 -1.84
CA GLN A 286 -2.83 17.86 -2.04
C GLN A 286 -1.66 16.91 -2.28
N SER A 287 -1.81 15.66 -1.85
CA SER A 287 -0.90 14.56 -2.18
C SER A 287 -1.72 13.43 -2.81
N ARG A 288 -1.49 13.12 -4.09
CA ARG A 288 -2.22 12.08 -4.82
C ARG A 288 -1.26 11.02 -5.35
N TYR A 289 -1.71 9.77 -5.34
CA TYR A 289 -0.99 8.64 -5.93
C TYR A 289 -0.94 8.77 -7.46
N PHE A 290 0.19 8.46 -8.08
CA PHE A 290 0.41 8.62 -9.52
C PHE A 290 0.88 7.32 -10.21
N GLY A 291 1.54 6.44 -9.46
CA GLY A 291 2.08 5.17 -9.94
C GLY A 291 3.11 4.63 -8.95
N SER A 292 4.04 3.80 -9.42
CA SER A 292 4.89 2.98 -8.54
C SER A 292 6.42 3.13 -8.81
N GLN A 293 7.19 3.93 -8.00
CA GLN A 293 8.68 3.90 -7.64
C GLN A 293 9.15 4.63 -6.27
N PHE A 294 10.12 4.14 -5.41
CA PHE A 294 10.34 4.32 -3.88
C PHE A 294 11.38 5.35 -3.19
N LEU A 295 11.12 5.83 -1.90
CA LEU A 295 11.96 6.26 -0.66
C LEU A 295 11.58 7.52 0.27
N GLY A 296 11.30 7.40 1.62
CA GLY A 296 10.48 8.36 2.45
C GLY A 296 10.91 9.13 3.78
N HIS A 297 9.98 9.86 4.49
CA HIS A 297 10.15 10.95 5.56
C HIS A 297 9.03 11.24 6.66
N GLY A 298 9.13 12.28 7.54
CA GLY A 298 8.07 12.85 8.44
C GLY A 298 8.24 14.33 8.96
N ARG A 299 7.17 15.07 9.34
CA ARG A 299 7.17 16.53 9.72
C ARG A 299 8.22 16.92 10.79
N ALA A 300 8.86 18.09 10.64
CA ALA A 300 10.01 18.50 11.45
C ALA A 300 9.76 18.67 12.97
N GLU A 301 8.73 19.41 13.38
CA GLU A 301 8.46 19.65 14.81
C GLU A 301 7.84 18.43 15.50
N ASP A 302 7.02 17.67 14.78
CA ASP A 302 6.53 16.37 15.22
C ASP A 302 7.71 15.42 15.48
N LEU A 303 8.64 15.26 14.52
CA LEU A 303 9.86 14.47 14.70
C LEU A 303 10.69 14.96 15.88
N LEU A 304 10.87 16.27 16.04
CA LEU A 304 11.62 16.85 17.15
C LEU A 304 11.00 16.48 18.50
N HIS A 305 9.67 16.57 18.63
CA HIS A 305 8.94 16.20 19.84
C HIS A 305 9.10 14.71 20.14
N HIS A 306 8.93 13.84 19.14
CA HIS A 306 9.04 12.40 19.30
C HIS A 306 10.48 11.96 19.65
N ILE A 307 11.51 12.51 19.01
CA ILE A 307 12.91 12.19 19.33
C ILE A 307 13.26 12.73 20.74
N LYS A 308 12.82 13.94 21.12
CA LYS A 308 12.97 14.45 22.51
C LYS A 308 12.29 13.54 23.54
N SER A 309 11.09 13.06 23.24
CA SER A 309 10.35 12.14 24.11
C SER A 309 11.05 10.79 24.28
N LEU A 310 11.61 10.24 23.19
CA LEU A 310 12.36 8.99 23.20
C LEU A 310 13.68 9.09 23.97
N LEU A 311 14.49 10.13 23.71
CA LEU A 311 15.78 10.33 24.38
C LEU A 311 15.65 10.41 25.91
N ARG A 312 14.61 11.10 26.41
CA ARG A 312 14.32 11.25 27.85
C ARG A 312 14.11 9.94 28.61
N ARG A 313 13.89 8.82 27.91
CA ARG A 313 13.72 7.49 28.52
C ARG A 313 15.05 6.82 28.89
N PHE A 314 16.16 7.25 28.30
CA PHE A 314 17.43 6.51 28.40
C PHE A 314 18.72 7.34 28.31
N VAL A 315 18.65 8.63 28.02
CA VAL A 315 19.78 9.59 28.06
C VAL A 315 19.70 10.41 29.35
N GLN A 316 20.86 10.79 29.91
CA GLN A 316 20.93 11.62 31.11
C GLN A 316 20.12 12.93 30.94
N ARG A 317 19.38 13.34 31.98
CA ARG A 317 18.40 14.43 31.88
C ARG A 317 19.06 15.76 31.53
N GLU A 318 20.23 15.97 32.11
CA GLU A 318 21.14 17.10 31.98
C GLU A 318 21.53 17.33 30.52
N LEU A 319 21.69 16.24 29.76
CA LEU A 319 22.01 16.25 28.32
C LEU A 319 20.79 16.45 27.40
N THR A 320 19.57 16.53 27.94
CA THR A 320 18.33 16.66 27.14
C THR A 320 17.57 17.97 27.35
N GLN A 321 18.04 18.83 28.27
CA GLN A 321 17.49 20.16 28.49
C GLN A 321 17.91 21.13 27.39
N ASP A 322 16.98 21.99 26.97
CA ASP A 322 17.14 23.14 26.05
C ASP A 322 17.91 22.95 24.73
N LEU A 323 18.13 21.71 24.31
CA LEU A 323 18.81 21.39 23.05
C LEU A 323 18.03 21.88 21.81
N THR A 324 18.79 22.46 20.88
CA THR A 324 18.33 22.74 19.51
C THR A 324 18.11 21.44 18.71
N PRO A 325 17.32 21.47 17.61
CA PRO A 325 17.11 20.30 16.77
C PRO A 325 18.40 19.71 16.18
N LEU A 326 19.43 20.53 15.97
CA LEU A 326 20.72 20.09 15.41
C LEU A 326 21.62 19.44 16.47
N GLN A 327 21.62 19.92 17.72
CA GLN A 327 22.32 19.26 18.81
C GLN A 327 21.67 17.91 19.15
N LEU A 328 20.33 17.86 19.15
CA LEU A 328 19.58 16.65 19.49
C LEU A 328 19.88 15.45 18.55
N ILE A 329 20.08 15.72 17.26
CA ILE A 329 20.46 14.68 16.28
C ILE A 329 21.97 14.39 16.25
N LYS A 330 22.75 15.06 17.10
CA LYS A 330 24.22 14.92 17.24
C LYS A 330 24.66 14.42 18.61
N ILE A 331 23.73 14.10 19.53
CA ILE A 331 24.06 13.43 20.79
C ILE A 331 24.71 12.09 20.45
N ASP A 332 25.93 11.88 20.93
CA ASP A 332 26.61 10.61 20.81
C ASP A 332 25.98 9.60 21.79
N LEU A 333 25.33 8.59 21.21
CA LEU A 333 24.69 7.50 21.96
C LEU A 333 25.59 6.26 22.06
N THR A 334 26.87 6.35 21.65
CA THR A 334 27.87 5.30 21.79
C THR A 334 28.73 5.45 23.06
N ASP A 335 28.85 6.66 23.61
CA ASP A 335 29.43 6.89 24.93
C ASP A 335 28.43 6.51 26.04
N GLU A 336 28.77 5.47 26.82
CA GLU A 336 27.95 5.01 27.95
C GLU A 336 27.73 6.10 29.02
N LYS A 337 28.63 7.10 29.11
CA LYS A 337 28.47 8.24 30.03
C LYS A 337 27.27 9.12 29.70
N ASN A 338 26.79 9.12 28.46
CA ASN A 338 25.61 9.89 28.07
C ASN A 338 24.29 9.17 28.41
N LEU A 339 24.36 7.89 28.76
CA LEU A 339 23.21 7.03 29.00
C LEU A 339 22.86 6.97 30.50
N VAL A 340 21.60 6.64 30.79
CA VAL A 340 21.18 6.27 32.15
C VAL A 340 21.56 4.81 32.43
N SER A 341 21.75 4.48 33.71
CA SER A 341 22.03 3.09 34.10
C SER A 341 20.89 2.13 33.67
N PRO A 342 21.16 0.84 33.41
CA PRO A 342 20.11 -0.16 33.17
C PRO A 342 19.11 -0.34 34.33
N LYS A 343 19.36 0.22 35.52
CA LYS A 343 18.39 0.25 36.63
C LYS A 343 17.36 1.37 36.47
N SER A 344 17.70 2.44 35.75
CA SER A 344 16.96 3.71 35.65
C SER A 344 16.38 3.99 34.26
N VAL A 345 16.50 3.04 33.32
CA VAL A 345 15.90 3.15 31.98
C VAL A 345 14.37 2.99 32.03
N ASP A 346 13.65 3.92 31.41
CA ASP A 346 12.18 3.86 31.33
C ASP A 346 11.74 2.88 30.23
N ILE A 347 11.44 1.64 30.63
CA ILE A 347 10.87 0.60 29.77
C ILE A 347 9.33 0.70 29.60
N GLY A 348 8.67 1.63 30.30
CA GLY A 348 7.22 1.85 30.25
C GLY A 348 6.42 0.98 31.23
N LEU A 349 5.29 1.52 31.67
CA LEU A 349 4.44 0.97 32.74
C LEU A 349 3.96 -0.47 32.49
N GLY A 350 3.72 -0.85 31.23
CA GLY A 350 3.28 -2.20 30.88
C GLY A 350 4.36 -3.26 31.11
N ALA A 351 5.61 -2.96 30.75
CA ALA A 351 6.74 -3.85 30.98
C ALA A 351 7.09 -3.93 32.48
N GLU A 352 7.09 -2.80 33.18
CA GLU A 352 7.26 -2.76 34.65
C GLU A 352 6.19 -3.60 35.38
N SER A 353 4.92 -3.52 34.95
CA SER A 353 3.83 -4.30 35.54
C SER A 353 4.01 -5.81 35.28
N ALA A 354 4.39 -6.20 34.06
CA ALA A 354 4.66 -7.60 33.72
C ALA A 354 5.85 -8.17 34.50
N ILE A 355 6.92 -7.39 34.68
CA ILE A 355 8.07 -7.80 35.51
C ILE A 355 7.64 -8.02 36.96
N LYS A 356 6.86 -7.10 37.55
CA LYS A 356 6.32 -7.26 38.92
C LYS A 356 5.42 -8.49 39.07
N GLU A 357 4.59 -8.80 38.08
CA GLU A 357 3.77 -10.01 38.06
C GLU A 357 4.62 -11.30 37.98
N LEU A 358 5.71 -11.27 37.19
CA LEU A 358 6.64 -12.40 37.07
C LEU A 358 7.53 -12.58 38.31
N GLN A 359 7.90 -11.49 39.01
CA GLN A 359 8.67 -11.55 40.25
C GLN A 359 7.83 -12.01 41.46
N SER A 360 6.51 -11.78 41.42
CA SER A 360 5.57 -12.16 42.51
C SER A 360 4.99 -13.58 42.38
N LYS A 361 5.20 -14.27 41.25
CA LYS A 361 4.68 -15.64 41.05
C LYS A 361 5.46 -16.69 41.87
N PRO A 362 4.80 -17.47 42.75
CA PRO A 362 5.44 -18.57 43.46
C PRO A 362 5.83 -19.68 42.47
N GLY A 363 7.03 -20.24 42.65
CA GLY A 363 7.58 -21.31 41.79
C GLY A 363 8.23 -20.84 40.47
N PHE A 364 8.14 -19.57 40.09
CA PHE A 364 8.75 -19.06 38.85
C PHE A 364 9.28 -17.62 39.01
N LYS A 365 10.11 -17.38 40.02
CA LYS A 365 10.71 -16.05 40.28
C LYS A 365 11.76 -15.71 39.22
N VAL A 366 11.51 -14.67 38.43
CA VAL A 366 12.53 -14.08 37.56
C VAL A 366 13.56 -13.34 38.44
N GLY A 367 14.83 -13.78 38.37
CA GLY A 367 15.91 -13.20 39.17
C GLY A 367 16.26 -11.77 38.77
N GLU A 368 16.79 -10.98 39.71
CA GLU A 368 17.16 -9.58 39.46
C GLU A 368 18.16 -9.43 38.31
N LEU A 369 19.11 -10.36 38.17
CA LEU A 369 20.07 -10.37 37.07
C LEU A 369 19.37 -10.47 35.70
N SER A 370 18.34 -11.32 35.57
CA SER A 370 17.55 -11.44 34.35
C SER A 370 16.76 -10.17 34.04
N VAL A 371 16.24 -9.48 35.06
CA VAL A 371 15.56 -8.18 34.91
C VAL A 371 16.55 -7.09 34.48
N LEU A 372 17.76 -7.08 35.04
CA LEU A 372 18.84 -6.16 34.65
C LEU A 372 19.31 -6.41 33.20
N THR A 373 19.45 -7.67 32.80
CA THR A 373 19.76 -8.04 31.40
C THR A 373 18.66 -7.58 30.46
N PHE A 374 17.39 -7.85 30.76
CA PHE A 374 16.25 -7.37 29.96
C PHE A 374 16.19 -5.84 29.85
N ARG A 375 16.44 -5.11 30.95
CA ARG A 375 16.52 -3.64 30.91
C ARG A 375 17.72 -3.15 30.11
N ARG A 376 18.87 -3.83 30.15
CA ARG A 376 20.04 -3.55 29.29
C ARG A 376 19.74 -3.79 27.81
N GLU A 377 19.03 -4.87 27.47
CA GLU A 377 18.58 -5.14 26.09
C GLU A 377 17.58 -4.07 25.61
N CYS A 378 16.66 -3.65 26.47
CA CYS A 378 15.73 -2.55 26.19
C CYS A 378 16.47 -1.22 25.96
N LEU A 379 17.48 -0.90 26.78
CA LEU A 379 18.37 0.25 26.61
C LEU A 379 19.09 0.20 25.25
N GLN A 380 19.71 -0.93 24.91
CA GLN A 380 20.37 -1.13 23.60
C GLN A 380 19.39 -1.03 22.42
N GLY A 381 18.15 -1.51 22.59
CA GLY A 381 17.08 -1.38 21.60
C GLY A 381 16.68 0.09 21.38
N LEU A 382 16.47 0.84 22.47
CA LEU A 382 16.14 2.27 22.41
C LEU A 382 17.27 3.10 21.77
N VAL A 383 18.53 2.83 22.13
CA VAL A 383 19.71 3.43 21.49
C VAL A 383 19.70 3.16 19.98
N LYS A 384 19.54 1.90 19.55
CA LYS A 384 19.50 1.53 18.11
C LYS A 384 18.35 2.21 17.37
N VAL A 385 17.16 2.32 17.97
CA VAL A 385 16.02 3.05 17.40
C VAL A 385 16.35 4.52 17.21
N VAL A 386 16.92 5.19 18.22
CA VAL A 386 17.21 6.63 18.11
C VAL A 386 18.40 6.91 17.18
N VAL A 387 19.45 6.10 17.16
CA VAL A 387 20.53 6.20 16.16
C VAL A 387 19.93 6.09 14.75
N LYS A 388 19.01 5.14 14.50
CA LYS A 388 18.34 5.03 13.20
C LYS A 388 17.47 6.25 12.86
N LEU A 389 16.79 6.82 13.84
CA LEU A 389 16.05 8.08 13.68
C LEU A 389 17.00 9.25 13.39
N GLN A 390 18.16 9.34 14.05
CA GLN A 390 19.18 10.37 13.78
C GLN A 390 19.74 10.26 12.35
N GLU A 391 20.09 9.06 11.89
CA GLU A 391 20.54 8.81 10.51
C GLU A 391 19.50 9.24 9.45
N LYS A 392 18.23 8.86 9.67
CA LYS A 392 17.16 8.98 8.67
C LYS A 392 16.35 10.28 8.78
N SER A 393 16.45 11.02 9.89
CA SER A 393 15.65 12.22 10.11
C SER A 393 15.96 13.34 9.10
N PRO A 394 14.94 13.95 8.48
CA PRO A 394 15.12 15.15 7.65
C PRO A 394 15.55 16.38 8.46
N LEU A 395 15.56 16.32 9.80
CA LEU A 395 16.09 17.40 10.66
C LEU A 395 17.59 17.68 10.43
N LYS A 396 18.34 16.80 9.75
CA LYS A 396 19.71 17.07 9.31
C LYS A 396 19.80 18.18 8.26
N PHE A 397 18.76 18.38 7.45
CA PHE A 397 18.73 19.42 6.42
C PHE A 397 18.43 20.81 7.02
N LYS A 398 19.24 21.81 6.66
CA LYS A 398 19.13 23.20 7.17
C LYS A 398 17.74 23.78 6.90
N VAL A 399 17.27 23.68 5.65
CA VAL A 399 15.97 24.18 5.20
C VAL A 399 14.82 23.57 6.01
N VAL A 400 14.82 22.26 6.24
CA VAL A 400 13.76 21.57 7.02
C VAL A 400 13.66 22.11 8.46
N ARG A 401 14.78 22.48 9.09
CA ARG A 401 14.78 23.14 10.41
C ARG A 401 14.29 24.58 10.34
N GLN A 402 14.60 25.30 9.27
CA GLN A 402 14.24 26.72 9.09
C GLN A 402 12.74 26.91 8.82
N ILE A 403 12.09 25.98 8.11
CA ILE A 403 10.66 26.07 7.76
C ILE A 403 9.74 26.12 8.99
N ALA A 404 10.23 25.79 10.18
CA ALA A 404 9.51 26.05 11.43
C ALA A 404 9.21 27.55 11.68
N CYS A 405 9.77 28.50 10.90
CA CYS A 405 9.31 29.89 10.89
C CYS A 405 7.95 30.11 10.24
N LEU A 406 7.39 29.09 9.57
CA LEU A 406 6.04 29.13 9.01
C LEU A 406 4.95 28.71 10.01
N ASP A 407 5.29 28.33 11.25
CA ASP A 407 4.30 28.11 12.31
C ASP A 407 3.71 29.47 12.78
N PRO A 408 2.39 29.71 12.63
CA PRO A 408 1.75 30.96 13.06
C PRO A 408 1.93 31.26 14.55
N SER A 409 1.93 30.24 15.41
CA SER A 409 2.14 30.45 16.86
C SER A 409 3.57 30.90 17.17
N ARG A 410 4.54 30.48 16.34
CA ARG A 410 5.93 30.92 16.42
C ARG A 410 6.16 32.28 15.79
N MET A 411 5.49 32.59 14.69
CA MET A 411 5.42 33.93 14.11
C MET A 411 4.95 34.96 15.14
N HIS A 412 3.92 34.63 15.93
CA HIS A 412 3.43 35.48 17.01
C HIS A 412 4.44 35.63 18.16
N ARG A 413 5.08 34.53 18.58
CA ARG A 413 5.95 34.50 19.76
C ARG A 413 7.34 35.12 19.52
N ASP A 414 7.96 34.84 18.36
CA ASP A 414 9.33 35.24 18.04
C ASP A 414 9.46 35.64 16.55
N PRO A 415 8.97 36.84 16.18
CA PRO A 415 9.00 37.32 14.80
C PRO A 415 10.43 37.42 14.24
N ASP A 416 11.38 37.94 15.04
CA ASP A 416 12.75 38.17 14.59
C ASP A 416 13.49 36.87 14.28
N TRP A 417 13.28 35.81 15.08
CA TRP A 417 13.79 34.48 14.75
C TRP A 417 13.17 33.95 13.45
N CYS A 418 11.87 34.17 13.24
CA CYS A 418 11.18 33.76 12.02
C CYS A 418 11.78 34.48 10.79
N ILE A 419 12.00 35.79 10.86
CA ILE A 419 12.66 36.58 9.80
C ILE A 419 14.06 36.04 9.52
N ARG A 420 14.86 35.77 10.56
CA ARG A 420 16.22 35.18 10.40
C ARG A 420 16.18 33.81 9.73
N GLN A 421 15.20 32.95 10.03
CA GLN A 421 15.06 31.67 9.34
C GLN A 421 14.64 31.86 7.87
N MET A 422 13.63 32.70 7.61
CA MET A 422 13.11 32.98 6.26
C MET A 422 14.21 33.48 5.33
N LYS A 423 15.01 34.47 5.78
CA LYS A 423 16.20 34.96 5.06
C LYS A 423 17.14 33.81 4.65
N GLY A 424 17.35 32.84 5.55
CA GLY A 424 18.18 31.68 5.26
C GLY A 424 17.54 30.62 4.34
N ILE A 425 16.21 30.53 4.26
CA ILE A 425 15.51 29.70 3.26
C ILE A 425 15.67 30.37 1.89
N VAL A 426 15.36 31.67 1.79
CA VAL A 426 15.51 32.47 0.55
C VAL A 426 16.94 32.39 0.02
N GLN A 427 17.95 32.58 0.87
CA GLN A 427 19.36 32.43 0.50
C GLN A 427 19.69 31.04 -0.07
N THR A 428 19.09 29.98 0.47
CA THR A 428 19.31 28.60 -0.03
C THR A 428 18.65 28.41 -1.40
N PHE A 429 17.45 28.96 -1.63
CA PHE A 429 16.78 28.92 -2.93
C PHE A 429 17.52 29.75 -4.00
N LEU A 430 18.09 30.90 -3.62
CA LEU A 430 18.95 31.72 -4.49
C LEU A 430 20.21 30.94 -4.92
N GLN A 431 20.92 30.32 -3.96
CA GLN A 431 22.11 29.50 -4.23
C GLN A 431 21.81 28.31 -5.15
N GLY A 432 20.66 27.66 -4.97
CA GLY A 432 20.19 26.57 -5.85
C GLY A 432 19.59 27.00 -7.18
N LYS A 433 19.54 28.31 -7.50
CA LYS A 433 18.85 28.88 -8.68
C LYS A 433 17.36 28.47 -8.78
N HIS A 434 16.72 28.20 -7.63
CA HIS A 434 15.31 27.80 -7.53
C HIS A 434 14.34 28.97 -7.37
N LEU A 435 14.83 30.21 -7.41
CA LEU A 435 14.00 31.42 -7.32
C LEU A 435 14.02 32.19 -8.64
N ALA A 436 12.91 32.14 -9.38
CA ALA A 436 12.71 32.96 -10.56
C ALA A 436 12.74 34.45 -10.17
N GLY A 437 13.47 35.27 -10.93
CA GLY A 437 13.73 36.68 -10.60
C GLY A 437 14.96 36.94 -9.71
N GLY A 438 15.64 35.90 -9.21
CA GLY A 438 16.93 36.05 -8.53
C GLY A 438 16.88 36.90 -7.26
N ILE A 439 17.96 37.64 -6.97
CA ILE A 439 18.11 38.42 -5.73
C ILE A 439 16.95 39.39 -5.48
N PRO A 440 16.50 40.22 -6.46
CA PRO A 440 15.36 41.13 -6.26
C PRO A 440 14.07 40.43 -5.80
N ALA A 441 13.76 39.25 -6.35
CA ALA A 441 12.60 38.47 -5.90
C ALA A 441 12.77 37.98 -4.45
N GLY A 442 14.00 37.63 -4.06
CA GLY A 442 14.34 37.25 -2.69
C GLY A 442 14.13 38.38 -1.69
N ASP A 443 14.55 39.60 -2.04
CA ASP A 443 14.37 40.78 -1.21
C ASP A 443 12.89 41.14 -1.03
N VAL A 444 12.08 41.06 -2.10
CA VAL A 444 10.63 41.26 -2.04
C VAL A 444 9.96 40.24 -1.11
N ILE A 445 10.34 38.97 -1.16
CA ILE A 445 9.81 37.92 -0.27
C ILE A 445 10.16 38.22 1.20
N ILE A 446 11.40 38.62 1.47
CA ILE A 446 11.87 38.97 2.83
C ILE A 446 11.13 40.21 3.33
N GLN A 447 10.90 41.21 2.48
CA GLN A 447 10.14 42.42 2.79
C GLN A 447 8.68 42.09 3.12
N GLN A 448 7.98 41.36 2.24
CA GLN A 448 6.60 40.93 2.46
C GLN A 448 6.47 40.11 3.77
N PHE A 449 7.42 39.23 4.08
CA PHE A 449 7.40 38.45 5.33
C PHE A 449 7.63 39.33 6.57
N THR A 450 8.49 40.33 6.47
CA THR A 450 8.74 41.29 7.55
C THR A 450 7.51 42.18 7.79
N SER A 451 6.84 42.64 6.73
CA SER A 451 5.58 43.39 6.82
C SER A 451 4.48 42.57 7.47
N LEU A 452 4.24 41.33 7.00
CA LEU A 452 3.26 40.40 7.59
C LEU A 452 3.45 40.27 9.10
N LEU A 453 4.67 40.00 9.54
CA LEU A 453 4.98 39.79 10.95
C LEU A 453 4.84 41.06 11.81
N SER A 454 5.03 42.23 11.19
CA SER A 454 4.92 43.54 11.86
C SER A 454 3.47 44.02 11.97
N LEU A 455 2.65 43.75 10.96
CA LEU A 455 1.26 44.23 10.84
C LEU A 455 0.24 43.23 11.38
N GLU A 456 0.41 41.94 11.08
CA GLU A 456 -0.61 40.91 11.28
C GLU A 456 -0.16 39.78 12.23
N GLY A 457 1.15 39.50 12.31
CA GLY A 457 1.70 38.41 13.13
C GLY A 457 1.39 38.50 14.63
N ARG A 458 1.03 39.70 15.13
CA ARG A 458 0.57 39.90 16.51
C ARG A 458 -0.92 39.58 16.73
N GLY A 459 -1.70 39.31 15.69
CA GLY A 459 -3.12 38.99 15.78
C GLY A 459 -3.42 37.68 16.52
N GLU A 460 -4.57 37.62 17.20
CA GLU A 460 -4.98 36.47 18.03
C GLU A 460 -5.11 35.17 17.20
N GLN A 461 -5.40 35.25 15.90
CA GLN A 461 -5.44 34.10 14.98
C GLN A 461 -4.08 33.38 14.84
N PHE A 462 -2.96 34.10 14.96
CA PHE A 462 -1.61 33.50 14.97
C PHE A 462 -1.32 32.83 16.32
N ARG A 463 -1.66 33.53 17.42
CA ARG A 463 -1.46 33.04 18.80
C ARG A 463 -2.27 31.77 19.10
N SER A 464 -3.52 31.75 18.67
CA SER A 464 -4.49 30.68 18.95
C SER A 464 -4.48 29.54 17.91
N PHE A 465 -3.57 29.60 16.92
CA PHE A 465 -3.45 28.58 15.88
C PHE A 465 -3.23 27.17 16.49
N GLN A 466 -3.97 26.18 15.98
CA GLN A 466 -3.88 24.79 16.44
C GLN A 466 -3.65 23.86 15.23
N PRO A 467 -2.43 23.30 15.05
CA PRO A 467 -2.07 22.46 13.90
C PRO A 467 -2.94 21.22 13.67
N PHE A 468 -3.71 20.80 14.68
CA PHE A 468 -4.64 19.67 14.62
C PHE A 468 -6.08 20.06 14.23
N LYS A 469 -6.41 21.36 14.23
CA LYS A 469 -7.73 21.89 13.83
C LYS A 469 -7.71 22.55 12.46
N GLN A 470 -6.63 23.27 12.14
CA GLN A 470 -6.43 23.93 10.86
C GLN A 470 -5.03 23.60 10.34
N HIS A 471 -4.90 23.36 9.04
CA HIS A 471 -3.60 23.16 8.43
C HIS A 471 -2.91 24.52 8.18
N VAL A 472 -1.58 24.53 8.30
CA VAL A 472 -0.76 25.73 8.13
C VAL A 472 -0.75 26.29 6.70
N ASP A 473 -0.92 25.42 5.70
CA ASP A 473 -1.03 25.82 4.29
C ASP A 473 -2.33 26.59 4.01
N VAL A 474 -3.47 26.08 4.51
CA VAL A 474 -4.76 26.78 4.44
C VAL A 474 -4.73 28.10 5.20
N PHE A 475 -4.15 28.13 6.41
CA PHE A 475 -4.00 29.36 7.20
C PHE A 475 -3.19 30.41 6.41
N LEU A 476 -2.00 30.04 5.94
CA LEU A 476 -1.13 30.97 5.20
C LEU A 476 -1.73 31.37 3.84
N HIS A 477 -2.49 30.50 3.17
CA HIS A 477 -3.20 30.90 1.94
C HIS A 477 -4.23 32.01 2.23
N LEU A 478 -5.04 31.86 3.27
CA LEU A 478 -6.04 32.85 3.68
C LEU A 478 -5.41 34.18 4.11
N THR A 479 -4.29 34.14 4.85
CA THR A 479 -3.60 35.35 5.31
C THR A 479 -2.81 36.06 4.20
N LEU A 480 -2.15 35.31 3.31
CA LEU A 480 -1.21 35.91 2.34
C LEU A 480 -1.86 36.31 1.02
N SER A 481 -2.95 35.64 0.61
CA SER A 481 -3.60 35.91 -0.68
C SER A 481 -4.11 37.34 -0.89
N PRO A 482 -4.54 38.13 0.12
CA PRO A 482 -5.00 39.49 -0.11
C PRO A 482 -3.88 40.50 -0.45
N SER A 483 -2.66 40.29 0.05
CA SER A 483 -1.64 41.35 0.10
C SER A 483 -0.18 40.93 -0.15
N TYR A 484 0.16 39.64 -0.06
CA TYR A 484 1.56 39.17 -0.06
C TYR A 484 1.77 38.03 -1.08
N MET A 485 1.54 38.31 -2.36
CA MET A 485 1.46 37.28 -3.40
C MET A 485 2.77 36.56 -3.70
N ASP A 486 3.92 37.23 -3.64
CA ASP A 486 5.23 36.63 -3.92
C ASP A 486 5.69 35.78 -2.75
N LEU A 487 5.44 36.25 -1.52
CA LEU A 487 5.57 35.46 -0.30
C LEU A 487 4.63 34.25 -0.31
N LEU A 488 3.39 34.36 -0.80
CA LEU A 488 2.51 33.20 -0.92
C LEU A 488 3.11 32.19 -1.89
N ARG A 489 3.50 32.58 -3.11
CA ARG A 489 4.16 31.69 -4.09
C ARG A 489 5.43 31.03 -3.54
N PHE A 490 6.21 31.77 -2.75
CA PHE A 490 7.38 31.24 -2.08
C PHE A 490 7.01 30.24 -0.98
N CYS A 491 6.09 30.58 -0.10
CA CYS A 491 5.55 29.66 0.92
C CYS A 491 4.93 28.41 0.29
N GLN A 492 4.24 28.54 -0.85
CA GLN A 492 3.72 27.42 -1.63
C GLN A 492 4.85 26.47 -2.08
N SER A 493 5.94 27.03 -2.63
CA SER A 493 7.12 26.26 -3.04
C SER A 493 7.85 25.60 -1.86
N VAL A 494 7.96 26.31 -0.74
CA VAL A 494 8.62 25.86 0.49
C VAL A 494 7.80 24.78 1.21
N LEU A 495 6.48 24.92 1.30
CA LEU A 495 5.58 23.95 1.93
C LEU A 495 5.36 22.70 1.08
N LEU A 496 5.56 22.78 -0.24
CA LEU A 496 5.62 21.62 -1.14
C LEU A 496 6.81 20.71 -0.86
N LEU A 497 7.95 21.25 -0.39
CA LEU A 497 9.13 20.47 -0.06
C LEU A 497 8.78 19.29 0.85
N SER A 498 9.40 18.14 0.58
CA SER A 498 9.13 16.92 1.34
C SER A 498 9.66 17.07 2.76
N HIS A 499 8.75 17.41 3.67
CA HIS A 499 8.94 17.14 5.08
C HIS A 499 8.67 15.67 5.38
N GLY A 500 7.77 14.97 4.65
CA GLY A 500 7.20 13.73 5.17
C GLY A 500 6.38 12.81 4.27
N GLN A 501 6.66 11.50 4.40
CA GLN A 501 5.84 10.36 3.96
C GLN A 501 4.76 9.91 4.97
N ALA A 502 4.59 10.57 6.13
CA ALA A 502 3.47 10.24 7.04
C ALA A 502 2.05 10.34 6.40
N THR A 503 1.93 10.99 5.23
CA THR A 503 0.74 10.96 4.37
C THR A 503 0.71 9.73 3.46
N MET A 504 1.87 9.29 2.99
CA MET A 504 2.05 8.11 2.14
C MET A 504 1.86 6.82 2.94
N GLU A 505 2.43 6.70 4.15
CA GLU A 505 2.20 5.55 5.05
C GLU A 505 0.72 5.30 5.36
N ARG A 506 -0.10 6.36 5.44
CA ARG A 506 -1.56 6.24 5.57
C ARG A 506 -2.25 5.78 4.28
N GLY A 507 -1.67 6.07 3.12
CA GLY A 507 -2.02 5.42 1.85
C GLY A 507 -1.52 3.97 1.77
N PHE A 508 -0.36 3.64 2.34
CA PHE A 508 0.22 2.30 2.29
C PHE A 508 -0.46 1.31 3.23
N SER A 509 -1.00 1.76 4.37
CA SER A 509 -1.89 0.93 5.20
C SER A 509 -3.14 0.47 4.42
N ILE A 510 -3.58 1.26 3.44
CA ILE A 510 -4.65 0.86 2.51
C ILE A 510 -4.12 -0.14 1.47
N ASN A 511 -2.95 0.09 0.86
CA ASN A 511 -2.36 -0.89 -0.07
C ASN A 511 -2.18 -2.27 0.58
N LYS A 512 -1.86 -2.35 1.88
CA LYS A 512 -1.78 -3.61 2.63
C LYS A 512 -3.12 -4.35 2.76
N GLU A 513 -4.26 -3.65 2.66
CA GLU A 513 -5.59 -4.26 2.53
C GLU A 513 -5.84 -4.76 1.08
N VAL A 514 -5.34 -4.03 0.07
CA VAL A 514 -5.38 -4.41 -1.37
C VAL A 514 -4.51 -5.63 -1.70
N GLU A 515 -3.36 -5.80 -1.02
CA GLU A 515 -2.37 -6.88 -1.21
C GLU A 515 -2.92 -8.31 -1.13
N THR A 516 -4.14 -8.49 -0.60
CA THR A 516 -4.76 -9.80 -0.35
C THR A 516 -5.40 -10.46 -1.58
N CYS A 517 -5.44 -9.79 -2.75
CA CYS A 517 -6.12 -10.30 -3.94
C CYS A 517 -5.17 -10.73 -5.08
N ASN A 518 -5.40 -11.94 -5.61
CA ASN A 518 -4.70 -12.53 -6.78
C ASN A 518 -4.94 -11.71 -8.06
N LEU A 519 -4.15 -10.65 -8.26
CA LEU A 519 -4.30 -9.70 -9.37
C LEU A 519 -2.95 -9.36 -9.99
N LEU A 520 -2.93 -9.16 -11.31
CA LEU A 520 -1.75 -8.68 -12.03
C LEU A 520 -1.40 -7.25 -11.58
N GLY A 521 -0.11 -6.89 -11.57
CA GLY A 521 0.38 -5.63 -10.99
C GLY A 521 -0.34 -4.38 -11.49
N GLU A 522 -0.55 -4.29 -12.80
CA GLU A 522 -1.25 -3.17 -13.45
C GLU A 522 -2.74 -3.09 -13.08
N SER A 523 -3.35 -4.20 -12.64
CA SER A 523 -4.71 -4.21 -12.07
C SER A 523 -4.74 -3.70 -10.64
N LEU A 524 -3.69 -3.94 -9.85
CA LEU A 524 -3.54 -3.39 -8.49
C LEU A 524 -3.37 -1.87 -8.53
N GLU A 525 -2.53 -1.35 -9.44
CA GLU A 525 -2.37 0.10 -9.65
C GLU A 525 -3.71 0.79 -9.95
N ALA A 526 -4.48 0.24 -10.88
CA ALA A 526 -5.80 0.76 -11.25
C ALA A 526 -6.84 0.70 -10.12
N LEU A 527 -6.75 -0.32 -9.26
CA LEU A 527 -7.60 -0.45 -8.08
C LEU A 527 -7.24 0.58 -7.01
N SER A 528 -5.96 0.79 -6.71
CA SER A 528 -5.50 1.80 -5.76
C SER A 528 -5.82 3.23 -6.22
N GLU A 529 -5.62 3.54 -7.51
CA GLU A 529 -6.00 4.81 -8.12
C GLU A 529 -7.52 5.08 -8.02
N SER A 530 -8.34 4.07 -8.32
CA SER A 530 -9.80 4.15 -8.21
C SER A 530 -10.27 4.28 -6.75
N HIS A 531 -9.64 3.56 -5.83
CA HIS A 531 -10.00 3.54 -4.40
C HIS A 531 -9.72 4.87 -3.71
N LEU A 532 -8.53 5.44 -3.92
CA LEU A 532 -8.11 6.69 -3.30
C LEU A 532 -9.01 7.88 -3.69
N ARG A 533 -9.58 7.86 -4.91
CA ARG A 533 -10.51 8.91 -5.36
C ARG A 533 -11.87 8.86 -4.65
N VAL A 534 -12.41 7.67 -4.39
CA VAL A 534 -13.77 7.52 -3.82
C VAL A 534 -13.81 7.75 -2.31
N LYS A 535 -12.75 7.42 -1.56
CA LYS A 535 -12.68 7.76 -0.12
C LYS A 535 -12.80 9.27 0.16
N MET A 536 -12.50 10.13 -0.81
CA MET A 536 -12.65 11.59 -0.73
C MET A 536 -14.04 12.13 -1.13
N THR A 537 -14.96 11.29 -1.63
CA THR A 537 -16.32 11.72 -2.05
C THR A 537 -17.41 10.81 -1.46
N PRO A 538 -17.98 11.13 -0.28
CA PRO A 538 -18.87 10.23 0.46
C PRO A 538 -20.25 9.90 -0.15
N LYS A 539 -20.53 10.29 -1.41
CA LYS A 539 -21.86 10.22 -2.05
C LYS A 539 -21.85 9.36 -3.31
N THR A 540 -22.03 8.05 -3.11
CA THR A 540 -22.05 6.95 -4.10
C THR A 540 -23.16 7.01 -5.17
N ALA A 541 -23.81 8.15 -5.42
CA ALA A 541 -24.84 8.30 -6.46
C ALA A 541 -24.73 9.58 -7.30
N GLN A 542 -24.18 10.67 -6.75
CA GLN A 542 -24.11 11.98 -7.42
C GLN A 542 -22.80 12.22 -8.20
N GLY A 543 -21.75 11.41 -7.99
CA GLY A 543 -20.40 11.66 -8.54
C GLY A 543 -20.10 11.17 -9.97
N LEU A 544 -21.00 10.40 -10.61
CA LEU A 544 -20.76 9.89 -11.97
C LEU A 544 -21.09 10.95 -13.04
N THR A 545 -20.06 11.69 -13.45
CA THR A 545 -20.10 12.65 -14.56
C THR A 545 -20.27 11.95 -15.91
N LYS A 546 -20.79 12.68 -16.91
CA LYS A 546 -20.91 12.17 -18.29
C LYS A 546 -19.56 11.71 -18.85
N ASN A 547 -18.48 12.45 -18.55
CA ASN A 547 -17.14 12.13 -19.04
C ASN A 547 -16.56 10.85 -18.41
N LEU A 548 -16.86 10.59 -17.12
CA LEU A 548 -16.48 9.33 -16.47
C LEU A 548 -17.21 8.13 -17.11
N LEU A 549 -18.52 8.27 -17.38
CA LEU A 549 -19.31 7.22 -18.04
C LEU A 549 -18.84 6.97 -19.48
N ALA A 550 -18.49 8.01 -20.23
CA ALA A 550 -17.88 7.87 -21.56
C ALA A 550 -16.54 7.11 -21.51
N SER A 551 -15.70 7.37 -20.50
CA SER A 551 -14.48 6.59 -20.28
C SER A 551 -14.78 5.11 -20.02
N VAL A 552 -15.73 4.82 -19.12
CA VAL A 552 -16.19 3.46 -18.82
C VAL A 552 -16.77 2.75 -20.06
N ALA A 553 -17.54 3.44 -20.90
CA ALA A 553 -18.05 2.91 -22.17
C ALA A 553 -16.92 2.49 -23.12
N SER A 554 -15.83 3.27 -23.16
CA SER A 554 -14.66 2.98 -24.01
C SER A 554 -13.71 1.91 -23.46
N ALA A 555 -13.89 1.47 -22.22
CA ALA A 555 -12.98 0.53 -21.55
C ALA A 555 -12.80 -0.80 -22.32
N ARG A 556 -13.86 -1.30 -22.98
CA ARG A 556 -13.79 -2.55 -23.77
C ARG A 556 -12.96 -2.39 -25.05
N SER A 557 -13.03 -1.26 -25.73
CA SER A 557 -12.22 -1.04 -26.95
C SER A 557 -10.76 -0.77 -26.59
N GLN A 558 -10.49 0.00 -25.54
CA GLN A 558 -9.14 0.18 -25.00
C GLN A 558 -8.51 -1.15 -24.57
N TYR A 559 -9.26 -2.03 -23.92
CA TYR A 559 -8.77 -3.36 -23.53
C TYR A 559 -8.41 -4.23 -24.74
N ARG A 560 -9.19 -4.21 -25.83
CA ARG A 560 -8.86 -4.92 -27.07
C ARG A 560 -7.54 -4.41 -27.68
N LEU A 561 -7.38 -3.09 -27.78
CA LEU A 561 -6.14 -2.47 -28.27
C LEU A 561 -4.92 -2.88 -27.42
N TYR A 562 -5.08 -2.92 -26.09
CA TYR A 562 -4.04 -3.41 -25.19
C TYR A 562 -3.68 -4.89 -25.41
N LEU A 563 -4.68 -5.76 -25.64
CA LEU A 563 -4.42 -7.18 -25.94
C LEU A 563 -3.67 -7.37 -27.27
N ASP A 564 -4.03 -6.61 -28.30
CA ASP A 564 -3.33 -6.64 -29.59
C ASP A 564 -1.88 -6.12 -29.46
N GLN A 565 -1.66 -5.05 -28.69
CA GLN A 565 -0.32 -4.54 -28.36
C GLN A 565 0.53 -5.56 -27.58
N GLU A 566 -0.04 -6.20 -26.56
CA GLU A 566 0.63 -7.24 -25.77
C GLU A 566 0.99 -8.48 -26.60
N ARG A 567 0.13 -8.87 -27.57
CA ARG A 567 0.45 -9.98 -28.49
C ARG A 567 1.64 -9.62 -29.37
N ASN A 568 1.57 -8.49 -30.08
CA ASN A 568 2.62 -8.03 -30.98
C ASN A 568 3.96 -7.84 -30.22
N LYS A 569 3.90 -7.35 -28.98
CA LYS A 569 5.09 -7.22 -28.12
C LYS A 569 5.70 -8.59 -27.77
N ARG A 570 4.91 -9.59 -27.41
CA ARG A 570 5.42 -10.95 -27.09
C ARG A 570 6.02 -11.62 -28.33
N GLU A 571 5.43 -11.41 -29.50
CA GLU A 571 5.97 -11.88 -30.78
C GLU A 571 7.34 -11.24 -31.04
N SER A 572 7.44 -9.90 -30.90
CA SER A 572 8.70 -9.16 -31.02
C SER A 572 9.75 -9.58 -29.99
N ASP A 573 9.38 -9.70 -28.71
CA ASP A 573 10.29 -10.09 -27.62
C ASP A 573 10.84 -11.51 -27.86
N ALA A 574 10.00 -12.46 -28.28
CA ALA A 574 10.41 -13.83 -28.60
C ALA A 574 11.33 -13.89 -29.83
N GLN A 575 11.09 -13.04 -30.83
CA GLN A 575 11.94 -12.92 -32.01
C GLN A 575 13.30 -12.32 -31.67
N THR A 576 13.34 -11.26 -30.86
CA THR A 576 14.58 -10.67 -30.33
C THR A 576 15.38 -11.67 -29.50
N GLN A 577 14.72 -12.49 -28.66
CA GLN A 577 15.39 -13.54 -27.89
C GLN A 577 15.99 -14.63 -28.79
N LYS A 578 15.27 -15.10 -29.82
CA LYS A 578 15.79 -16.08 -30.78
C LYS A 578 17.02 -15.56 -31.51
N ARG A 579 16.94 -14.32 -32.00
CA ARG A 579 18.05 -13.66 -32.70
C ARG A 579 19.27 -13.51 -31.80
N LYS A 580 19.08 -13.03 -30.57
CA LYS A 580 20.17 -12.92 -29.59
C LYS A 580 20.82 -14.27 -29.28
N ALA A 581 20.03 -15.34 -29.09
CA ALA A 581 20.58 -16.67 -28.83
C ALA A 581 21.45 -17.18 -29.99
N ALA A 582 21.06 -16.91 -31.24
CA ALA A 582 21.86 -17.23 -32.42
C ALA A 582 23.11 -16.34 -32.57
N GLU A 583 23.04 -15.06 -32.18
CA GLU A 583 24.19 -14.16 -32.10
C GLU A 583 25.21 -14.64 -31.05
N ASP A 584 24.74 -15.04 -29.85
CA ASP A 584 25.55 -15.59 -28.77
C ASP A 584 26.22 -16.93 -29.19
N GLU A 585 25.49 -17.86 -29.82
CA GLU A 585 26.02 -19.13 -30.36
C GLU A 585 27.10 -18.89 -31.43
N LEU A 586 26.86 -17.96 -32.37
CA LEU A 586 27.83 -17.61 -33.41
C LEU A 586 29.09 -16.95 -32.82
N GLN A 587 28.96 -16.18 -31.73
CA GLN A 587 30.09 -15.61 -31.03
C GLN A 587 30.91 -16.68 -30.29
N GLU A 588 30.26 -17.69 -29.69
CA GLU A 588 30.94 -18.81 -29.07
C GLU A 588 31.75 -19.62 -30.10
N LEU A 589 31.14 -19.98 -31.23
CA LEU A 589 31.84 -20.69 -32.33
C LEU A 589 33.05 -19.90 -32.85
N LYS A 590 32.91 -18.57 -33.03
CA LYS A 590 34.04 -17.70 -33.42
C LYS A 590 35.14 -17.65 -32.36
N GLN A 591 34.81 -17.79 -31.07
CA GLN A 591 35.81 -17.89 -30.01
C GLN A 591 36.52 -19.24 -30.02
N GLN A 592 35.79 -20.35 -30.17
CA GLN A 592 36.35 -21.69 -30.30
C GLN A 592 37.29 -21.79 -31.51
N ARG A 593 36.92 -21.16 -32.64
CA ARG A 593 37.77 -21.01 -33.83
C ARG A 593 39.10 -20.32 -33.53
N ARG A 594 39.10 -19.19 -32.83
CA ARG A 594 40.34 -18.48 -32.46
C ARG A 594 41.28 -19.35 -31.63
N VAL A 595 40.74 -20.05 -30.62
CA VAL A 595 41.53 -20.97 -29.79
C VAL A 595 42.11 -22.12 -30.61
N LEU A 596 41.35 -22.68 -31.55
CA LEU A 596 41.82 -23.77 -32.41
C LEU A 596 42.90 -23.33 -33.41
N ASP A 597 42.79 -22.10 -33.93
CA ASP A 597 43.79 -21.46 -34.81
C ASP A 597 45.12 -21.22 -34.06
N GLU A 598 45.05 -20.68 -32.83
CA GLU A 598 46.21 -20.54 -31.92
C GLU A 598 46.86 -21.91 -31.62
N VAL A 599 46.07 -22.95 -31.35
CA VAL A 599 46.58 -24.32 -31.13
C VAL A 599 47.26 -24.87 -32.39
N CYS A 600 46.73 -24.61 -33.59
CA CYS A 600 47.38 -24.99 -34.85
C CYS A 600 48.75 -24.31 -34.99
N ALA A 601 48.82 -23.00 -34.76
CA ALA A 601 50.07 -22.24 -34.83
C ALA A 601 51.12 -22.72 -33.82
N ILE A 602 50.73 -23.03 -32.58
CA ILE A 602 51.63 -23.59 -31.56
C ILE A 602 52.17 -24.95 -32.00
N LEU A 603 51.30 -25.87 -32.45
CA LEU A 603 51.71 -27.21 -32.89
C LEU A 603 52.64 -27.17 -34.12
N GLU A 604 52.44 -26.22 -35.04
CA GLU A 604 53.30 -26.01 -36.20
C GLU A 604 54.66 -25.43 -35.80
N ASN A 605 54.69 -24.41 -34.94
CA ASN A 605 55.92 -23.82 -34.42
C ASN A 605 56.77 -24.80 -33.61
N ASP A 606 56.16 -25.55 -32.68
CA ASP A 606 56.86 -26.58 -31.90
C ASP A 606 57.37 -27.72 -32.79
N ALA A 607 56.62 -28.10 -33.82
CA ALA A 607 57.07 -29.10 -34.79
C ALA A 607 58.26 -28.63 -35.64
N ASN A 608 58.27 -27.36 -36.05
CA ASN A 608 59.38 -26.76 -36.79
C ASN A 608 60.62 -26.66 -35.90
N LYS A 609 60.49 -26.13 -34.68
CA LYS A 609 61.58 -26.05 -33.70
C LYS A 609 62.20 -27.41 -33.38
N LEU A 610 61.39 -28.45 -33.19
CA LEU A 610 61.91 -29.82 -32.98
C LEU A 610 62.60 -30.42 -34.22
N ALA A 611 62.32 -29.94 -35.43
CA ALA A 611 63.04 -30.32 -36.64
C ALA A 611 64.39 -29.60 -36.70
N GLU A 612 64.42 -28.27 -36.51
CA GLU A 612 65.65 -27.46 -36.42
C GLU A 612 66.60 -27.98 -35.33
N GLU A 613 66.08 -28.29 -34.13
CA GLU A 613 66.86 -28.90 -33.04
C GLU A 613 67.45 -30.26 -33.40
N ALA A 614 66.84 -30.99 -34.35
CA ALA A 614 67.33 -32.29 -34.79
C ALA A 614 68.51 -32.18 -35.77
N GLU A 615 68.54 -31.14 -36.63
CA GLU A 615 69.64 -30.89 -37.58
C GLU A 615 70.99 -30.75 -36.88
N GLY A 616 71.01 -30.17 -35.68
CA GLY A 616 72.20 -30.05 -34.83
C GLY A 616 72.51 -31.26 -33.95
N LYS A 617 72.00 -32.46 -34.25
CA LYS A 617 72.19 -33.70 -33.45
C LYS A 617 72.43 -34.91 -34.36
N ALA A 618 73.07 -35.94 -33.82
CA ALA A 618 73.37 -37.18 -34.55
C ALA A 618 72.79 -38.42 -33.84
N GLY A 619 72.66 -39.52 -34.60
CA GLY A 619 72.27 -40.83 -34.08
C GLY A 619 70.86 -40.87 -33.46
N SER A 620 70.70 -41.61 -32.37
CA SER A 620 69.40 -41.87 -31.72
C SER A 620 68.67 -40.60 -31.28
N LYS A 621 69.41 -39.55 -30.88
CA LYS A 621 68.83 -38.29 -30.39
C LYS A 621 68.16 -37.47 -31.51
N MET A 622 68.74 -37.49 -32.72
CA MET A 622 68.12 -36.91 -33.92
C MET A 622 66.81 -37.64 -34.26
N ALA A 623 66.84 -38.97 -34.32
CA ALA A 623 65.66 -39.80 -34.63
C ALA A 623 64.50 -39.58 -33.63
N GLN A 624 64.80 -39.39 -32.34
CA GLN A 624 63.81 -39.07 -31.32
C GLN A 624 63.15 -37.69 -31.54
N LEU A 625 63.93 -36.66 -31.89
CA LEU A 625 63.42 -35.31 -32.14
C LEU A 625 62.54 -35.26 -33.40
N ILE A 626 62.98 -35.88 -34.50
CA ILE A 626 62.18 -36.02 -35.73
C ILE A 626 60.87 -36.78 -35.48
N THR A 627 60.90 -37.84 -34.66
CA THR A 627 59.69 -38.60 -34.30
C THR A 627 58.70 -37.75 -33.51
N LYS A 628 59.18 -36.91 -32.59
CA LYS A 628 58.33 -35.93 -31.85
C LYS A 628 57.78 -34.86 -32.79
N SER A 629 58.62 -34.27 -33.66
CA SER A 629 58.18 -33.30 -34.68
C SER A 629 57.06 -33.88 -35.56
N ASN A 630 57.25 -35.07 -36.12
CA ASN A 630 56.24 -35.75 -36.94
C ASN A 630 54.94 -36.05 -36.18
N THR A 631 55.02 -36.32 -34.88
CA THR A 631 53.83 -36.51 -34.02
C THR A 631 53.05 -35.20 -33.87
N LEU A 632 53.74 -34.08 -33.67
CA LEU A 632 53.11 -32.75 -33.62
C LEU A 632 52.54 -32.33 -34.99
N ARG A 633 53.25 -32.59 -36.10
CA ARG A 633 52.73 -32.34 -37.46
C ARG A 633 51.44 -33.12 -37.76
N ARG A 634 51.32 -34.37 -37.28
CA ARG A 634 50.08 -35.15 -37.41
C ARG A 634 48.92 -34.51 -36.63
N ARG A 635 49.15 -34.13 -35.37
CA ARG A 635 48.15 -33.42 -34.54
C ARG A 635 47.76 -32.06 -35.13
N HIS A 636 48.72 -31.31 -35.68
CA HIS A 636 48.45 -30.07 -36.40
C HIS A 636 47.51 -30.32 -37.59
N LYS A 637 47.77 -31.35 -38.40
CA LYS A 637 46.89 -31.71 -39.52
C LYS A 637 45.46 -32.03 -39.04
N GLU A 638 45.32 -32.87 -38.01
CA GLU A 638 44.02 -33.21 -37.40
C GLU A 638 43.26 -31.95 -36.93
N LYS A 639 43.96 -31.03 -36.24
CA LYS A 639 43.37 -29.77 -35.75
C LYS A 639 43.05 -28.77 -36.87
N LYS A 640 43.81 -28.78 -37.96
CA LYS A 640 43.54 -27.97 -39.16
C LYS A 640 42.31 -28.48 -39.92
N GLU A 641 42.09 -29.79 -39.95
CA GLU A 641 40.86 -30.39 -40.48
C GLU A 641 39.62 -30.08 -39.60
N GLU A 642 39.76 -29.99 -38.28
CA GLU A 642 38.72 -29.47 -37.38
C GLU A 642 38.43 -27.98 -37.63
N LEU A 643 39.47 -27.16 -37.84
CA LEU A 643 39.34 -25.72 -38.09
C LEU A 643 38.52 -25.42 -39.35
N VAL A 644 38.81 -26.12 -40.45
CA VAL A 644 38.07 -25.98 -41.72
C VAL A 644 36.60 -26.38 -41.58
N LYS A 645 36.29 -27.41 -40.76
CA LYS A 645 34.89 -27.79 -40.48
C LYS A 645 34.17 -26.70 -39.68
N MET A 646 34.83 -26.12 -38.68
CA MET A 646 34.27 -25.05 -37.87
C MET A 646 34.09 -23.74 -38.64
N ASP A 647 34.99 -23.40 -39.57
CA ASP A 647 34.83 -22.26 -40.48
C ASP A 647 33.54 -22.41 -41.31
N LYS A 648 33.29 -23.60 -41.89
CA LYS A 648 32.05 -23.90 -42.62
C LYS A 648 30.81 -23.76 -41.73
N THR A 649 30.84 -24.27 -40.50
CA THR A 649 29.74 -24.14 -39.53
C THR A 649 29.48 -22.68 -39.15
N ILE A 650 30.52 -21.85 -39.03
CA ILE A 650 30.40 -20.40 -38.76
C ILE A 650 29.76 -19.69 -39.95
N GLU A 651 30.10 -20.04 -41.19
CA GLU A 651 29.47 -19.46 -42.39
C GLU A 651 27.99 -19.84 -42.52
N GLU A 652 27.65 -21.12 -42.29
CA GLU A 652 26.27 -21.62 -42.28
C GLU A 652 25.44 -20.88 -41.23
N LYS A 653 25.89 -20.83 -39.96
CA LYS A 653 25.23 -20.09 -38.88
C LYS A 653 25.13 -18.59 -39.14
N ALA A 654 26.14 -17.97 -39.74
CA ALA A 654 26.10 -16.55 -40.13
C ALA A 654 25.15 -16.29 -41.32
N MET A 655 24.87 -17.28 -42.17
CA MET A 655 23.84 -17.20 -43.20
C MET A 655 22.44 -17.35 -42.58
N GLU A 656 22.21 -18.34 -41.72
CA GLU A 656 20.96 -18.51 -40.98
C GLU A 656 20.58 -17.22 -40.22
N LEU A 657 21.53 -16.62 -39.50
CA LEU A 657 21.29 -15.37 -38.76
C LEU A 657 20.90 -14.19 -39.64
N ARG A 658 21.36 -14.12 -40.90
CA ARG A 658 20.96 -13.08 -41.87
C ARG A 658 19.53 -13.27 -42.40
N HIS A 659 18.98 -14.48 -42.26
CA HIS A 659 17.61 -14.81 -42.65
C HIS A 659 16.65 -14.91 -41.45
N LEU A 660 17.13 -14.75 -40.21
CA LEU A 660 16.24 -14.49 -39.07
C LEU A 660 15.61 -13.08 -39.21
N PRO A 661 14.28 -12.97 -39.11
CA PRO A 661 13.58 -11.69 -39.24
C PRO A 661 13.81 -10.75 -38.05
#